data_AF-A0A929VQQ7-F1
#
_entry.id   AF-A0A929VQQ7-F1
#
_cell.length_a   1.000
_cell.length_b   1.000
_cell.length_c   1.000
_cell.angle_alpha   90.00
_cell.angle_beta   90.00
_cell.angle_gamma   90.00
#
_symmetry.space_group_name_H-M   'P 1'
#
loop_
_entity.id
_entity.type
_entity.pdbx_description
1 polymer ?
#
loop_
_entity_poly.entity_id
_entity_poly.type
_entity_poly.pdbx_seq_one_letter_code
_entity_poly.pdbx_strand_id
1 'polypeptide(L)'
;MKLKKNFISCFLLFTILCQFFIPTFVKADIGYTQNQEGVFPTDFTEIDGLIRNYKNQPIDYKEAIVSKKASRGDKDGEFYIDLRVEGKTSEEELTKDIVVVLDNSNSMRENNRVTIAKNTLTTFVKNVLRDGNGKVRVALVTYGSDVFDGRFVDEFYYKGNMLDRSYKTFTTNPQDIINKIPSKVPEEYNYTNPYNFYYSSIGATFTQAALKEAADILSTSTAKQKIIVHLTDGVPTVSNKISSIDQSGKANFDYSIAAKKGSGHTFFLKDGYRASNGYYYNYQDRHRPYDVNNAQTGGQLHVENHGVATYYEAKEILKKYSVYTVGIELTDTSYDDRNRGYGTYYPEGTIPRNDILKLMRSISTSPRHYYDSASINQLSDILAQIEKDIRKTVVNGSVSDPMGDMVDLNLNANLDGNKFYKLTASNPSLLNGVEVRYDNTTRKISIIGLTLGKDEWVNLRYKVNLRTEDPQYKGDFFYPTNGPTTLTPNNSNPDTKRDFPVPSVKAHSIDVNVQKLWKYKNGKDLPDSMKKEIKVKLIRKSTNPDVAAADGEKEIAEKTLNKAGNWTGTFEKLIPFDNLGYHFEYTVKEVALEGFESKIEYSNNKNFVKAESGDVTITNTKNIEIEFFKYKTENEQKIALPDVEFELYKQDITERYLPVQKNGKNVVVKSGANGKFKFDNLEVGKYAIKEIKAPEGYRLPKGFVREFEVTNQGKIKYSESIYGSDEVFYQIQNFKLNPMYFMFSKQDSLGELIKQGTLVLELKGPKEKTQSYDLTTSTENGFKFDIPDDFPTGDYVLTEKTAPIGYAKTNIEYHIRIDAEDRTITLVKEVKGRVETPRNIVLYKDIYGNVQTQKIDIKNDKVTYPYTGGTGTLIFIVSGLFVMLCAGSVYMLKKKKSLNN
;
A
#
# COMPACT_ATOMS: atom_id res chain seq x y z
N MET A 1 2.45 56.40 52.60
CA MET A 1 3.86 56.75 52.33
C MET A 1 4.77 55.74 53.03
N LYS A 2 5.71 55.14 52.28
CA LYS A 2 6.89 54.37 52.76
C LYS A 2 6.68 53.25 53.80
N LEU A 3 5.92 52.20 53.49
CA LEU A 3 6.05 50.91 54.20
C LEU A 3 5.38 49.76 53.42
N LYS A 4 5.85 49.52 52.19
CA LYS A 4 5.46 48.32 51.39
C LYS A 4 6.40 48.08 50.17
N LYS A 5 7.68 48.41 50.31
CA LYS A 5 8.69 48.20 49.24
C LYS A 5 9.97 47.46 49.66
N ASN A 6 10.11 47.05 50.92
CA ASN A 6 11.33 46.36 51.40
C ASN A 6 11.14 44.88 51.79
N PHE A 7 9.95 44.29 51.60
CA PHE A 7 9.73 42.86 51.86
C PHE A 7 9.73 41.98 50.61
N ILE A 8 9.83 42.57 49.42
CA ILE A 8 9.89 41.84 48.14
C ILE A 8 11.33 41.79 47.59
N SER A 9 12.22 42.69 48.01
CA SER A 9 13.63 42.67 47.57
C SER A 9 14.54 41.74 48.37
N CYS A 10 14.20 41.33 49.60
CA CYS A 10 14.98 40.32 50.33
C CYS A 10 14.60 38.89 49.96
N PHE A 11 13.36 38.64 49.51
CA PHE A 11 12.94 37.31 49.06
C PHE A 11 13.41 37.01 47.62
N LEU A 12 13.62 38.03 46.79
CA LEU A 12 14.26 37.89 45.47
C LEU A 12 15.79 37.80 45.51
N LEU A 13 16.46 38.35 46.54
CA LEU A 13 17.90 38.16 46.71
C LEU A 13 18.26 36.81 47.34
N PHE A 14 17.36 36.21 48.14
CA PHE A 14 17.58 34.90 48.75
C PHE A 14 17.29 33.73 47.79
N THR A 15 16.50 33.93 46.74
CA THR A 15 16.28 32.94 45.68
C THR A 15 17.32 33.00 44.55
N ILE A 16 18.09 34.09 44.43
CA ILE A 16 19.13 34.26 43.40
C ILE A 16 20.55 33.94 43.94
N LEU A 17 20.76 33.86 45.26
CA LEU A 17 22.05 33.48 45.86
C LEU A 17 22.20 32.00 46.26
N CYS A 18 21.17 31.17 46.11
CA CYS A 18 21.29 29.70 46.25
C CYS A 18 21.58 28.98 44.92
N GLN A 19 21.99 29.70 43.87
CA GLN A 19 22.35 29.13 42.56
C GLN A 19 23.87 28.97 42.33
N PHE A 20 24.72 29.21 43.33
CA PHE A 20 26.15 28.94 43.20
C PHE A 20 26.61 27.99 44.31
N PHE A 21 27.15 26.85 43.86
CA PHE A 21 27.66 25.70 44.63
C PHE A 21 26.65 24.62 45.04
N ILE A 22 26.12 23.93 44.04
CA ILE A 22 26.04 22.47 44.08
C ILE A 22 26.87 21.99 42.89
N PRO A 23 27.81 21.03 43.02
CA PRO A 23 28.32 20.31 41.86
C PRO A 23 27.15 19.45 41.36
N THR A 24 26.28 20.04 40.55
CA THR A 24 25.31 19.26 39.77
C THR A 24 26.13 18.45 38.78
N PHE A 25 26.31 17.17 39.08
CA PHE A 25 26.65 16.17 38.10
C PHE A 25 25.67 16.37 36.93
N VAL A 26 26.18 16.86 35.80
CA VAL A 26 25.41 16.96 34.56
C VAL A 26 25.09 15.53 34.18
N LYS A 27 23.85 15.12 34.43
CA LYS A 27 23.25 13.95 33.79
C LYS A 27 23.42 14.20 32.30
N ALA A 28 23.92 13.23 31.54
CA ALA A 28 23.87 13.31 30.08
C ALA A 28 22.39 13.29 29.68
N ASP A 29 21.72 14.44 29.69
CA ASP A 29 20.32 14.54 29.29
C ASP A 29 20.28 14.38 27.77
N ILE A 30 19.97 13.16 27.34
CA ILE A 30 19.74 12.82 25.95
C ILE A 30 18.45 13.54 25.53
N GLY A 31 18.60 14.70 24.90
CA GLY A 31 17.47 15.50 24.43
C GLY A 31 16.74 14.84 23.28
N TYR A 32 15.40 14.98 23.26
CA TYR A 32 14.54 14.58 22.16
C TYR A 32 13.73 15.76 21.65
N THR A 33 13.67 15.88 20.33
CA THR A 33 12.84 16.85 19.63
C THR A 33 11.56 16.18 19.19
N GLN A 34 10.43 16.85 19.40
CA GLN A 34 9.12 16.45 18.87
C GLN A 34 8.54 17.61 18.06
N ASN A 35 8.35 17.41 16.76
CA ASN A 35 7.80 18.41 15.85
C ASN A 35 7.04 17.72 14.68
N GLN A 36 6.79 18.46 13.60
CA GLN A 36 6.08 17.93 12.43
C GLN A 36 6.85 16.84 11.66
N GLU A 37 8.16 16.77 11.82
CA GLU A 37 9.01 15.75 11.19
C GLU A 37 9.05 14.46 11.98
N GLY A 38 8.68 14.45 13.26
CA GLY A 38 8.78 13.24 14.07
C GLY A 38 9.10 13.45 15.54
N VAL A 39 9.45 12.33 16.19
CA VAL A 39 10.13 12.27 17.47
C VAL A 39 11.50 11.64 17.25
N PHE A 40 12.57 12.36 17.58
CA PHE A 40 13.95 11.93 17.32
C PHE A 40 14.94 12.63 18.25
N PRO A 41 16.18 12.11 18.41
CA PRO A 41 17.19 12.75 19.25
C PRO A 41 17.47 14.19 18.79
N THR A 42 17.63 15.14 19.72
CA THR A 42 17.82 16.55 19.40
C THR A 42 19.14 16.83 18.68
N ASP A 43 20.23 16.18 19.09
CA ASP A 43 21.53 16.23 18.40
C ASP A 43 21.77 14.91 17.69
N PHE A 44 21.68 14.91 16.35
CA PHE A 44 21.66 13.69 15.56
C PHE A 44 22.57 13.74 14.34
N THR A 45 23.01 12.56 13.92
CA THR A 45 23.52 12.29 12.58
C THR A 45 22.43 11.64 11.76
N GLU A 46 22.15 12.19 10.58
CA GLU A 46 21.17 11.64 9.65
C GLU A 46 21.85 10.72 8.63
N ILE A 47 21.23 9.58 8.32
CA ILE A 47 21.69 8.62 7.33
C ILE A 47 20.57 8.43 6.31
N ASP A 48 20.88 8.75 5.05
CA ASP A 48 20.01 8.64 3.87
C ASP A 48 18.63 9.30 4.01
N GLY A 49 18.47 10.29 4.89
CA GLY A 49 17.17 10.90 5.17
C GLY A 49 16.19 9.99 5.91
N LEU A 50 16.57 8.76 6.29
CA LEU A 50 15.67 7.76 6.86
C LEU A 50 15.96 7.44 8.33
N ILE A 51 17.18 7.70 8.79
CA ILE A 51 17.64 7.30 10.13
C ILE A 51 18.26 8.50 10.82
N ARG A 52 17.88 8.74 12.07
CA ARG A 52 18.50 9.71 12.98
C ARG A 52 19.08 8.98 14.17
N ASN A 53 20.40 8.87 14.19
CA ASN A 53 21.15 8.37 15.34
C ASN A 53 21.59 9.55 16.20
N TYR A 54 21.55 9.41 17.53
CA TYR A 54 22.13 10.42 18.41
C TYR A 54 23.62 10.62 18.10
N LYS A 55 24.05 11.87 17.94
CA LYS A 55 25.40 12.20 17.46
C LYS A 55 26.47 11.93 18.51
N ASN A 56 26.20 12.31 19.76
CA ASN A 56 27.19 12.27 20.85
C ASN A 56 27.20 10.90 21.54
N GLN A 57 27.40 9.83 20.78
CA GLN A 57 27.52 8.48 21.31
C GLN A 57 28.83 7.79 20.88
N PRO A 58 29.42 6.91 21.70
CA PRO A 58 28.83 6.31 22.90
C PRO A 58 28.69 7.27 24.08
N ILE A 59 27.69 7.05 24.94
CA ILE A 59 27.50 7.77 26.19
C ILE A 59 28.43 7.15 27.23
N ASP A 60 29.29 7.98 27.82
CA ASP A 60 30.18 7.56 28.88
C ASP A 60 29.54 7.83 30.26
N TYR A 61 29.15 6.75 30.94
CA TYR A 61 28.71 6.79 32.32
C TYR A 61 29.79 6.23 33.26
N LYS A 62 29.65 6.53 34.55
CA LYS A 62 30.57 6.05 35.60
C LYS A 62 30.79 4.53 35.56
N GLU A 63 29.74 3.75 35.33
CA GLU A 63 29.80 2.28 35.35
C GLU A 63 29.98 1.64 33.97
N ALA A 64 29.66 2.34 32.89
CA ALA A 64 29.63 1.72 31.56
C ALA A 64 29.65 2.77 30.45
N ILE A 65 30.20 2.37 29.32
CA ILE A 65 30.08 3.08 28.05
C ILE A 65 28.97 2.39 27.26
N VAL A 66 27.95 3.14 26.85
CA VAL A 66 26.78 2.57 26.15
C VAL A 66 26.54 3.26 24.81
N SER A 67 26.07 2.52 23.82
CA SER A 67 25.63 3.09 22.55
C SER A 67 24.48 2.30 21.96
N LYS A 68 23.66 2.99 21.17
CA LYS A 68 22.57 2.37 20.42
C LYS A 68 22.35 3.10 19.10
N LYS A 69 22.49 2.35 18.01
CA LYS A 69 22.48 2.87 16.64
C LYS A 69 21.57 2.05 15.75
N ALA A 70 20.90 2.72 14.82
CA ALA A 70 20.19 2.11 13.72
C ALA A 70 20.99 2.20 12.42
N SER A 71 20.86 1.20 11.56
CA SER A 71 21.34 1.19 10.17
C SER A 71 20.29 0.57 9.26
N ARG A 72 20.38 0.82 7.95
CA ARG A 72 19.44 0.25 6.96
C ARG A 72 19.43 -1.29 7.04
N GLY A 73 18.23 -1.87 7.01
CA GLY A 73 17.99 -3.28 6.80
C GLY A 73 18.10 -3.67 5.33
N ASP A 74 17.66 -4.89 5.02
CA ASP A 74 17.79 -5.45 3.66
C ASP A 74 16.60 -5.07 2.76
N LYS A 75 15.47 -4.67 3.38
CA LYS A 75 14.23 -4.27 2.73
C LYS A 75 13.80 -2.88 3.20
N ASP A 76 12.94 -2.24 2.43
CA ASP A 76 12.34 -0.97 2.83
C ASP A 76 11.53 -1.14 4.13
N GLY A 77 11.65 -0.15 5.01
CA GLY A 77 11.02 -0.19 6.34
C GLY A 77 11.71 -1.09 7.37
N GLU A 78 12.75 -1.82 6.98
CA GLU A 78 13.55 -2.67 7.87
C GLU A 78 14.83 -1.95 8.33
N PHE A 79 15.17 -2.08 9.60
CA PHE A 79 16.37 -1.47 10.18
C PHE A 79 17.08 -2.43 11.13
N TYR A 80 18.41 -2.50 11.06
CA TYR A 80 19.21 -3.13 12.12
C TYR A 80 19.38 -2.16 13.27
N ILE A 81 19.28 -2.67 14.49
CA ILE A 81 19.61 -1.95 15.72
C ILE A 81 20.77 -2.65 16.40
N ASP A 82 21.85 -1.90 16.66
CA ASP A 82 23.00 -2.33 17.45
C ASP A 82 22.96 -1.64 18.81
N LEU A 83 22.88 -2.42 19.88
CA LEU A 83 22.93 -1.98 21.26
C LEU A 83 24.19 -2.54 21.92
N ARG A 84 25.13 -1.67 22.28
CA ARG A 84 26.42 -2.05 22.85
C ARG A 84 26.56 -1.55 24.28
N VAL A 85 26.99 -2.44 25.17
CA VAL A 85 27.44 -2.13 26.53
C VAL A 85 28.91 -2.50 26.63
N GLU A 86 29.71 -1.57 27.13
CA GLU A 86 31.11 -1.76 27.44
C GLU A 86 31.36 -1.42 28.90
N GLY A 87 32.00 -2.34 29.62
CA GLY A 87 32.35 -2.12 31.01
C GLY A 87 33.52 -1.15 31.14
N LYS A 88 33.69 -0.62 32.35
CA LYS A 88 34.88 0.15 32.75
C LYS A 88 35.63 -0.60 33.84
N THR A 89 36.89 -0.25 34.05
CA THR A 89 37.54 -0.58 35.32
C THR A 89 36.81 0.24 36.38
N SER A 90 36.51 -0.36 37.53
CA SER A 90 36.05 0.39 38.70
C SER A 90 37.07 1.49 38.95
N GLU A 91 36.80 2.70 38.45
CA GLU A 91 37.56 3.87 38.84
C GLU A 91 37.46 3.96 40.36
N GLU A 92 38.46 4.62 40.95
CA GLU A 92 38.76 4.66 42.36
C GLU A 92 37.60 5.13 43.25
N GLU A 93 36.36 5.29 42.81
CA GLU A 93 35.26 5.92 43.53
C GLU A 93 34.20 4.99 44.16
N LEU A 94 34.12 3.70 43.81
CA LEU A 94 33.12 2.79 44.42
C LEU A 94 33.69 2.10 45.66
N THR A 95 33.07 2.36 46.82
CA THR A 95 33.35 1.63 48.06
C THR A 95 32.84 0.19 47.95
N LYS A 96 33.68 -0.78 48.33
CA LYS A 96 33.37 -2.21 48.28
C LYS A 96 33.57 -2.85 49.63
N ASP A 97 32.61 -3.68 50.02
CA ASP A 97 32.73 -4.53 51.19
C ASP A 97 32.67 -6.00 50.76
N ILE A 98 33.68 -6.76 51.15
CA ILE A 98 33.86 -8.16 50.78
C ILE A 98 33.78 -9.01 52.03
N VAL A 99 32.92 -10.02 52.06
CA VAL A 99 32.95 -11.07 53.07
C VAL A 99 33.52 -12.33 52.44
N VAL A 100 34.68 -12.77 52.94
CA VAL A 100 35.22 -14.09 52.59
C VAL A 100 34.51 -15.13 53.46
N VAL A 101 33.89 -16.13 52.84
CA VAL A 101 33.25 -17.25 53.51
C VAL A 101 34.10 -18.48 53.27
N LEU A 102 34.78 -18.96 54.30
CA LEU A 102 35.74 -20.04 54.22
C LEU A 102 35.20 -21.30 54.90
N ASP A 103 35.01 -22.34 54.10
CA ASP A 103 34.77 -23.68 54.62
C ASP A 103 36.02 -24.19 55.34
N ASN A 104 35.82 -24.63 56.58
CA ASN A 104 36.83 -25.26 57.40
C ASN A 104 36.29 -26.52 58.08
N SER A 105 35.39 -27.22 57.38
CA SER A 105 34.94 -28.58 57.66
C SER A 105 36.11 -29.58 57.65
N ASN A 106 35.87 -30.79 58.16
CA ASN A 106 36.90 -31.81 58.26
C ASN A 106 37.34 -32.36 56.89
N SER A 107 36.52 -32.26 55.84
CA SER A 107 36.92 -32.66 54.47
C SER A 107 38.11 -31.85 53.94
N MET A 108 38.27 -30.61 54.42
CA MET A 108 39.39 -29.75 54.04
C MET A 108 40.76 -30.27 54.55
N ARG A 109 40.80 -31.34 55.35
CA ARG A 109 42.05 -31.95 55.83
C ARG A 109 42.87 -32.55 54.69
N GLU A 110 42.18 -33.08 53.68
CA GLU A 110 42.80 -33.80 52.58
C GLU A 110 43.58 -32.86 51.66
N ASN A 111 44.55 -33.43 50.91
CA ASN A 111 45.31 -32.75 49.84
C ASN A 111 45.93 -31.40 50.25
N ASN A 112 46.23 -31.20 51.53
CA ASN A 112 46.78 -29.96 52.08
C ASN A 112 45.88 -28.72 51.82
N ARG A 113 44.56 -28.91 51.64
CA ARG A 113 43.61 -27.84 51.25
C ARG A 113 43.63 -26.67 52.23
N VAL A 114 43.63 -26.91 53.55
CA VAL A 114 43.67 -25.81 54.54
C VAL A 114 44.92 -24.95 54.41
N THR A 115 46.10 -25.54 54.25
CA THR A 115 47.36 -24.77 54.15
C THR A 115 47.41 -23.96 52.87
N ILE A 116 47.03 -24.55 51.74
CA ILE A 116 47.03 -23.85 50.45
C ILE A 116 45.96 -22.76 50.45
N ALA A 117 44.74 -23.04 50.91
CA ALA A 117 43.69 -22.04 51.06
C ALA A 117 44.14 -20.88 51.97
N LYS A 118 44.84 -21.17 53.07
CA LYS A 118 45.42 -20.13 53.94
C LYS A 118 46.39 -19.23 53.20
N ASN A 119 47.36 -19.81 52.51
CA ASN A 119 48.38 -19.05 51.79
C ASN A 119 47.77 -18.21 50.66
N THR A 120 46.85 -18.80 49.90
CA THR A 120 46.22 -18.12 48.77
C THR A 120 45.26 -17.02 49.22
N LEU A 121 44.42 -17.26 50.24
CA LEU A 121 43.55 -16.23 50.82
C LEU A 121 44.36 -15.10 51.45
N THR A 122 45.51 -15.40 52.06
CA THR A 122 46.42 -14.37 52.57
C THR A 122 46.87 -13.42 51.45
N THR A 123 47.23 -13.96 50.29
CA THR A 123 47.60 -13.16 49.11
C THR A 123 46.40 -12.37 48.58
N PHE A 124 45.25 -13.02 48.42
CA PHE A 124 44.01 -12.38 47.96
C PHE A 124 43.63 -11.18 48.84
N VAL A 125 43.56 -11.36 50.16
CA VAL A 125 43.20 -10.30 51.12
C VAL A 125 44.18 -9.13 51.05
N LYS A 126 45.49 -9.42 50.97
CA LYS A 126 46.52 -8.38 50.81
C LYS A 126 46.32 -7.58 49.51
N ASN A 127 46.10 -8.25 48.39
CA ASN A 127 45.95 -7.60 47.10
C ASN A 127 44.67 -6.77 47.03
N VAL A 128 43.51 -7.31 47.42
CA VAL A 128 42.24 -6.57 47.33
C VAL A 128 42.20 -5.34 48.23
N LEU A 129 42.83 -5.39 49.41
CA LEU A 129 42.93 -4.25 50.32
C LEU A 129 43.97 -3.22 49.85
N ARG A 130 45.15 -3.68 49.39
CA ARG A 130 46.20 -2.81 48.83
C ARG A 130 45.66 -2.03 47.63
N ASP A 131 45.11 -2.74 46.66
CA ASP A 131 44.64 -2.15 45.41
C ASP A 131 43.29 -1.43 45.61
N GLY A 132 42.62 -1.69 46.71
CA GLY A 132 41.41 -0.99 47.12
C GLY A 132 41.65 0.40 47.71
N ASN A 133 42.90 0.75 48.05
CA ASN A 133 43.33 2.07 48.54
C ASN A 133 42.39 2.69 49.59
N GLY A 134 41.99 1.90 50.60
CA GLY A 134 41.09 2.33 51.69
C GLY A 134 39.59 2.33 51.36
N LYS A 135 39.19 2.00 50.12
CA LYS A 135 37.79 1.92 49.68
C LYS A 135 37.25 0.50 49.60
N VAL A 136 38.14 -0.50 49.72
CA VAL A 136 37.77 -1.90 49.89
C VAL A 136 37.97 -2.27 51.36
N ARG A 137 36.96 -2.91 51.97
CA ARG A 137 37.07 -3.50 53.30
C ARG A 137 36.71 -4.98 53.23
N VAL A 138 37.33 -5.77 54.09
CA VAL A 138 37.14 -7.22 54.14
C VAL A 138 36.63 -7.64 55.52
N ALA A 139 35.78 -8.65 55.56
CA ALA A 139 35.42 -9.43 56.73
C ALA A 139 35.59 -10.94 56.42
N LEU A 140 35.64 -11.78 57.45
CA LEU A 140 35.84 -13.23 57.32
C LEU A 140 34.79 -14.00 58.13
N VAL A 141 34.12 -14.93 57.47
CA VAL A 141 33.25 -15.94 58.09
C VAL A 141 33.87 -17.31 57.83
N THR A 142 34.43 -17.92 58.86
CA THR A 142 34.92 -19.30 58.78
C THR A 142 33.88 -20.23 59.37
N TYR A 143 33.57 -21.37 58.74
CA TYR A 143 32.51 -22.26 59.21
C TYR A 143 32.87 -23.74 59.15
N GLY A 144 32.16 -24.53 59.95
CA GLY A 144 32.09 -25.98 59.88
C GLY A 144 30.66 -26.42 60.21
N SER A 145 30.46 -27.07 61.35
CA SER A 145 29.13 -27.41 61.89
C SER A 145 28.31 -26.20 62.33
N ASP A 146 28.96 -25.05 62.51
CA ASP A 146 28.37 -23.71 62.69
C ASP A 146 29.45 -22.67 62.31
N VAL A 147 29.13 -21.38 62.43
CA VAL A 147 30.11 -20.29 62.29
C VAL A 147 31.13 -20.34 63.43
N PHE A 148 32.41 -20.22 63.09
CA PHE A 148 33.52 -20.21 64.04
C PHE A 148 33.80 -18.78 64.52
N ASP A 149 32.99 -18.27 65.45
CA ASP A 149 33.08 -16.91 65.99
C ASP A 149 33.32 -16.84 67.51
N GLY A 150 33.78 -17.93 68.13
CA GLY A 150 34.13 -17.96 69.55
C GLY A 150 32.95 -18.04 70.52
N ARG A 151 31.71 -17.94 70.03
CA ARG A 151 30.52 -17.94 70.91
C ARG A 151 30.32 -19.30 71.57
N PHE A 152 29.72 -19.27 72.76
CA PHE A 152 29.24 -20.48 73.40
C PHE A 152 28.00 -21.00 72.65
N VAL A 153 27.99 -22.31 72.36
CA VAL A 153 26.84 -23.00 71.77
C VAL A 153 26.47 -24.20 72.63
N ASP A 154 25.17 -24.47 72.74
CA ASP A 154 24.62 -25.63 73.44
C ASP A 154 23.77 -26.43 72.45
N GLU A 155 24.45 -27.06 71.49
CA GLU A 155 23.84 -27.71 70.35
C GLU A 155 23.90 -29.23 70.49
N PHE A 156 23.02 -29.94 69.79
CA PHE A 156 22.96 -31.40 69.89
C PHE A 156 24.27 -32.09 69.48
N TYR A 157 25.10 -31.45 68.65
CA TYR A 157 26.37 -31.97 68.16
C TYR A 157 27.58 -31.45 68.95
N TYR A 158 27.42 -30.34 69.69
CA TYR A 158 28.52 -29.70 70.40
C TYR A 158 28.01 -28.76 71.50
N LYS A 159 28.58 -28.89 72.71
CA LYS A 159 28.35 -27.98 73.83
C LYS A 159 29.69 -27.38 74.27
N GLY A 160 29.88 -26.10 74.04
CA GLY A 160 31.14 -25.42 74.32
C GLY A 160 31.32 -24.15 73.51
N ASN A 161 32.51 -23.54 73.62
CA ASN A 161 32.87 -22.39 72.79
C ASN A 161 33.27 -22.85 71.40
N MET A 162 32.63 -22.30 70.36
CA MET A 162 33.09 -22.51 68.98
C MET A 162 34.51 -22.00 68.81
N LEU A 163 35.21 -22.50 67.78
CA LEU A 163 36.50 -21.92 67.39
C LEU A 163 36.32 -20.45 67.05
N ASP A 164 37.31 -19.61 67.34
CA ASP A 164 37.26 -18.18 67.02
C ASP A 164 38.13 -17.88 65.78
N ARG A 165 37.60 -18.22 64.61
CA ARG A 165 38.27 -18.16 63.28
C ARG A 165 37.60 -17.19 62.31
N SER A 166 36.67 -16.37 62.80
CA SER A 166 35.95 -15.37 62.02
C SER A 166 36.38 -13.97 62.44
N TYR A 167 36.20 -13.01 61.54
CA TYR A 167 36.35 -11.59 61.81
C TYR A 167 35.14 -10.86 61.22
N LYS A 168 34.13 -10.63 62.07
CA LYS A 168 32.77 -10.24 61.65
C LYS A 168 32.59 -8.73 61.44
N THR A 169 33.68 -7.96 61.46
CA THR A 169 33.69 -6.51 61.27
C THR A 169 34.52 -6.15 60.03
N PHE A 170 34.08 -5.18 59.24
CA PHE A 170 34.85 -4.72 58.07
C PHE A 170 36.13 -3.99 58.49
N THR A 171 37.27 -4.42 57.93
CA THR A 171 38.59 -3.83 58.18
C THR A 171 39.34 -3.55 56.88
N THR A 172 40.23 -2.56 56.93
CA THR A 172 41.23 -2.27 55.89
C THR A 172 42.61 -2.83 56.26
N ASN A 173 42.80 -3.34 57.48
CA ASN A 173 44.04 -3.95 57.92
C ASN A 173 44.04 -5.44 57.55
N PRO A 174 44.92 -5.91 56.65
CA PRO A 174 44.94 -7.31 56.24
C PRO A 174 45.28 -8.27 57.40
N GLN A 175 46.00 -7.82 58.44
CA GLN A 175 46.40 -8.71 59.55
C GLN A 175 45.24 -9.17 60.42
N ASP A 176 44.20 -8.33 60.57
CA ASP A 176 42.99 -8.67 61.31
C ASP A 176 42.31 -9.93 60.73
N ILE A 177 42.35 -10.06 59.39
CA ILE A 177 41.81 -11.21 58.66
C ILE A 177 42.82 -12.36 58.65
N ILE A 178 44.07 -12.11 58.28
CA ILE A 178 45.10 -13.16 58.12
C ILE A 178 45.31 -13.96 59.41
N ASN A 179 45.28 -13.29 60.57
CA ASN A 179 45.45 -13.93 61.87
C ASN A 179 44.30 -14.90 62.22
N LYS A 180 43.13 -14.74 61.60
CA LYS A 180 41.94 -15.59 61.81
C LYS A 180 41.85 -16.76 60.84
N ILE A 181 42.60 -16.74 59.73
CA ILE A 181 42.56 -17.82 58.73
C ILE A 181 43.16 -19.12 59.32
N PRO A 182 42.41 -20.24 59.34
CA PRO A 182 42.85 -21.49 59.95
C PRO A 182 44.06 -22.10 59.23
N SER A 183 44.95 -22.74 59.98
CA SER A 183 46.04 -23.58 59.44
C SER A 183 45.79 -25.09 59.58
N LYS A 184 44.70 -25.48 60.25
CA LYS A 184 44.26 -26.87 60.40
C LYS A 184 42.74 -26.94 60.46
N VAL A 185 42.15 -28.07 60.09
CA VAL A 185 40.73 -28.35 60.36
C VAL A 185 40.47 -28.46 61.88
N PRO A 186 39.21 -28.37 62.34
CA PRO A 186 38.85 -28.67 63.72
C PRO A 186 39.31 -30.05 64.15
N GLU A 187 39.75 -30.18 65.41
CA GLU A 187 40.06 -31.47 66.01
C GLU A 187 38.76 -32.26 66.24
N GLU A 188 38.79 -33.54 65.94
CA GLU A 188 37.71 -34.47 66.27
C GLU A 188 37.97 -34.96 67.69
N TYR A 189 37.16 -34.53 68.67
CA TYR A 189 37.23 -35.12 70.01
C TYR A 189 36.34 -36.36 70.05
N ASN A 190 36.93 -37.51 70.34
CA ASN A 190 36.16 -38.70 70.70
C ASN A 190 35.75 -38.61 72.16
N TYR A 191 34.70 -37.84 72.48
CA TYR A 191 34.11 -37.86 73.82
C TYR A 191 32.96 -38.86 73.87
N THR A 192 33.08 -39.89 74.73
CA THR A 192 32.01 -40.80 75.09
C THR A 192 31.28 -40.29 76.33
N ASN A 193 30.00 -39.93 76.19
CA ASN A 193 29.10 -39.76 77.34
C ASN A 193 28.80 -41.15 77.96
N PRO A 194 28.52 -41.29 79.27
CA PRO A 194 28.00 -42.53 79.90
C PRO A 194 26.81 -43.21 79.22
N TYR A 195 26.14 -42.57 78.26
CA TYR A 195 25.12 -43.16 77.37
C TYR A 195 25.65 -43.61 75.98
N ASN A 196 26.97 -43.76 75.80
CA ASN A 196 27.63 -44.16 74.53
C ASN A 196 27.34 -43.24 73.32
N PHE A 197 27.18 -41.94 73.53
CA PHE A 197 27.14 -40.97 72.42
C PHE A 197 28.53 -40.40 72.15
N TYR A 198 28.95 -40.43 70.88
CA TYR A 198 30.11 -39.71 70.37
C TYR A 198 29.75 -38.23 70.24
N TYR A 199 30.29 -37.37 71.10
CA TYR A 199 30.21 -35.93 70.92
C TYR A 199 31.47 -35.42 70.20
N SER A 200 31.21 -34.65 69.15
CA SER A 200 32.12 -33.72 68.45
C SER A 200 32.80 -34.24 67.17
N SER A 201 32.33 -33.68 66.06
CA SER A 201 33.20 -32.74 65.38
C SER A 201 32.41 -31.50 65.01
N ILE A 202 32.97 -30.33 65.29
CA ILE A 202 32.47 -29.05 64.76
C ILE A 202 32.87 -28.86 63.29
N GLY A 203 33.27 -29.93 62.59
CA GLY A 203 33.77 -29.91 61.22
C GLY A 203 32.81 -30.50 60.19
N ALA A 204 31.50 -30.40 60.41
CA ALA A 204 30.51 -30.58 59.35
C ALA A 204 30.51 -29.41 58.34
N THR A 205 29.54 -29.37 57.43
CA THR A 205 29.44 -28.35 56.38
C THR A 205 28.08 -27.63 56.46
N PHE A 206 27.99 -26.55 57.25
CA PHE A 206 26.77 -25.75 57.41
C PHE A 206 26.77 -24.49 56.52
N THR A 207 26.88 -24.69 55.21
CA THR A 207 26.99 -23.61 54.22
C THR A 207 25.89 -22.56 54.33
N GLN A 208 24.64 -22.97 54.59
CA GLN A 208 23.52 -22.06 54.77
C GLN A 208 23.78 -21.01 55.87
N ALA A 209 24.21 -21.46 57.05
CA ALA A 209 24.46 -20.55 58.19
C ALA A 209 25.60 -19.57 57.88
N ALA A 210 26.64 -20.03 57.18
CA ALA A 210 27.77 -19.20 56.79
C ALA A 210 27.38 -18.11 55.78
N LEU A 211 26.59 -18.46 54.76
CA LEU A 211 26.09 -17.48 53.79
C LEU A 211 25.14 -16.47 54.45
N LYS A 212 24.26 -16.92 55.35
CA LYS A 212 23.40 -16.03 56.14
C LYS A 212 24.22 -15.05 56.98
N GLU A 213 25.23 -15.54 57.69
CA GLU A 213 26.10 -14.69 58.51
C GLU A 213 26.83 -13.63 57.65
N ALA A 214 27.34 -14.04 56.49
CA ALA A 214 27.94 -13.08 55.55
C ALA A 214 26.94 -12.00 55.08
N ALA A 215 25.70 -12.41 54.83
CA ALA A 215 24.61 -11.50 54.48
C ALA A 215 24.23 -10.55 55.62
N ASP A 216 24.24 -11.01 56.87
CA ASP A 216 23.99 -10.20 58.06
C ASP A 216 25.09 -9.16 58.24
N ILE A 217 26.37 -9.53 58.08
CA ILE A 217 27.50 -8.59 58.08
C ILE A 217 27.32 -7.52 56.99
N LEU A 218 27.05 -7.91 55.76
CA LEU A 218 26.85 -6.98 54.63
C LEU A 218 25.59 -6.12 54.76
N SER A 219 24.60 -6.53 55.55
CA SER A 219 23.39 -5.73 55.77
C SER A 219 23.70 -4.41 56.50
N THR A 220 24.76 -4.40 57.32
CA THR A 220 25.23 -3.21 58.06
C THR A 220 26.10 -2.28 57.20
N SER A 221 26.53 -2.75 56.02
CA SER A 221 27.41 -2.01 55.13
C SER A 221 26.69 -0.86 54.42
N THR A 222 27.38 0.28 54.29
CA THR A 222 26.99 1.41 53.42
C THR A 222 27.76 1.45 52.10
N ALA A 223 28.60 0.44 51.83
CA ALA A 223 29.37 0.34 50.60
C ALA A 223 28.47 0.23 49.38
N LYS A 224 28.92 0.81 48.26
CA LYS A 224 28.17 0.80 46.99
C LYS A 224 28.12 -0.56 46.33
N GLN A 225 29.12 -1.41 46.59
CA GLN A 225 29.15 -2.79 46.15
C GLN A 225 29.44 -3.72 47.34
N LYS A 226 28.69 -4.82 47.38
CA LYS A 226 28.65 -5.76 48.51
C LYS A 226 28.84 -7.16 47.96
N ILE A 227 29.91 -7.82 48.40
CA ILE A 227 30.44 -9.02 47.74
C ILE A 227 30.66 -10.12 48.78
N ILE A 228 30.32 -11.36 48.41
CA ILE A 228 30.65 -12.58 49.14
C ILE A 228 31.59 -13.40 48.25
N VAL A 229 32.68 -13.90 48.83
CA VAL A 229 33.60 -14.85 48.18
C VAL A 229 33.60 -16.13 49.00
N HIS A 230 32.84 -17.13 48.57
CA HIS A 230 32.63 -18.41 49.24
C HIS A 230 33.56 -19.49 48.69
N LEU A 231 34.33 -20.13 49.56
CA LEU A 231 35.23 -21.24 49.23
C LEU A 231 34.74 -22.48 49.98
N THR A 232 34.51 -23.58 49.27
CA THR A 232 34.07 -24.86 49.83
C THR A 232 34.64 -26.05 49.07
N ASP A 233 34.94 -27.15 49.75
CA ASP A 233 35.35 -28.42 49.15
C ASP A 233 34.25 -29.50 49.19
N GLY A 234 33.05 -29.14 49.65
CA GLY A 234 31.99 -30.11 49.88
C GLY A 234 30.58 -29.53 49.74
N VAL A 235 29.62 -30.44 49.91
CA VAL A 235 28.18 -30.13 49.92
C VAL A 235 27.69 -29.91 51.35
N PRO A 236 26.59 -29.15 51.55
CA PRO A 236 26.03 -28.94 52.87
C PRO A 236 25.58 -30.26 53.52
N THR A 237 25.89 -30.45 54.78
CA THR A 237 25.51 -31.64 55.58
C THR A 237 24.72 -31.28 56.85
N VAL A 238 24.43 -29.98 57.00
CA VAL A 238 23.59 -29.39 58.04
C VAL A 238 22.79 -28.26 57.42
N SER A 239 21.53 -28.10 57.83
CA SER A 239 20.70 -26.95 57.43
C SER A 239 19.68 -26.59 58.52
N ASN A 240 19.19 -25.35 58.51
CA ASN A 240 17.98 -24.99 59.23
C ASN A 240 16.75 -25.48 58.44
N LYS A 241 15.69 -25.88 59.15
CA LYS A 241 14.44 -26.31 58.52
C LYS A 241 13.73 -25.13 57.89
N ILE A 242 13.27 -25.26 56.65
CA ILE A 242 12.34 -24.29 56.05
C ILE A 242 10.97 -24.49 56.71
N SER A 243 10.39 -23.44 57.27
CA SER A 243 9.07 -23.47 57.89
C SER A 243 7.95 -23.16 56.89
N SER A 244 8.18 -22.24 55.95
CA SER A 244 7.22 -21.85 54.91
C SER A 244 7.90 -21.12 53.76
N ILE A 245 7.25 -21.07 52.59
CA ILE A 245 7.63 -20.17 51.48
C ILE A 245 6.46 -19.23 51.21
N ASP A 246 6.73 -17.92 51.21
CA ASP A 246 5.72 -16.89 51.01
C ASP A 246 5.35 -16.69 49.52
N GLN A 247 4.37 -15.81 49.24
CA GLN A 247 3.90 -15.54 47.88
C GLN A 247 4.99 -14.94 46.97
N SER A 248 6.00 -14.26 47.53
CA SER A 248 7.13 -13.74 46.78
C SER A 248 8.18 -14.81 46.43
N GLY A 249 8.01 -16.01 46.98
CA GLY A 249 8.95 -17.12 46.83
C GLY A 249 10.13 -17.06 47.78
N LYS A 250 10.03 -16.29 48.88
CA LYS A 250 11.03 -16.21 49.95
C LYS A 250 10.77 -17.30 50.98
N ALA A 251 11.82 -18.02 51.35
CA ALA A 251 11.78 -19.04 52.40
C ALA A 251 11.91 -18.41 53.79
N ASN A 252 11.07 -18.85 54.73
CA ASN A 252 11.21 -18.60 56.15
C ASN A 252 11.84 -19.83 56.81
N PHE A 253 12.82 -19.62 57.67
CA PHE A 253 13.54 -20.69 58.34
C PHE A 253 13.21 -20.73 59.83
N ASP A 254 13.15 -21.94 60.40
CA ASP A 254 13.13 -22.16 61.83
C ASP A 254 14.57 -22.35 62.32
N TYR A 255 15.05 -21.38 63.09
CA TYR A 255 16.41 -21.33 63.63
C TYR A 255 16.52 -21.96 65.03
N SER A 256 15.46 -22.58 65.55
CA SER A 256 15.51 -23.28 66.83
C SER A 256 16.39 -24.52 66.75
N ILE A 257 17.05 -24.86 67.85
CA ILE A 257 17.96 -26.02 67.94
C ILE A 257 17.23 -27.32 67.57
N ALA A 258 15.95 -27.45 67.97
CA ALA A 258 15.12 -28.61 67.66
C ALA A 258 14.78 -28.74 66.17
N ALA A 259 14.76 -27.63 65.42
CA ALA A 259 14.43 -27.62 64.00
C ALA A 259 15.65 -27.82 63.09
N LYS A 260 16.88 -27.78 63.61
CA LYS A 260 18.08 -28.04 62.80
C LYS A 260 18.05 -29.45 62.21
N LYS A 261 18.43 -29.54 60.95
CA LYS A 261 18.49 -30.77 60.16
C LYS A 261 19.93 -31.16 59.91
N GLY A 262 20.17 -32.47 59.89
CA GLY A 262 21.49 -33.06 59.68
C GLY A 262 22.31 -33.10 60.95
N SER A 263 23.50 -33.69 60.85
CA SER A 263 24.49 -33.80 61.92
C SER A 263 25.92 -33.72 61.39
N GLY A 264 26.08 -33.45 60.09
CA GLY A 264 27.36 -33.42 59.41
C GLY A 264 27.75 -34.67 58.63
N HIS A 265 27.01 -35.77 58.79
CA HIS A 265 27.39 -37.06 58.23
C HIS A 265 26.90 -37.33 56.80
N THR A 266 25.88 -36.62 56.31
CA THR A 266 25.30 -36.87 54.99
C THR A 266 24.65 -35.63 54.40
N PHE A 267 24.58 -35.56 53.07
CA PHE A 267 23.83 -34.56 52.32
C PHE A 267 22.30 -34.83 52.33
N PHE A 268 21.92 -36.11 52.48
CA PHE A 268 20.57 -36.59 52.26
C PHE A 268 19.71 -36.58 53.52
N LEU A 269 18.42 -36.37 53.34
CA LEU A 269 17.38 -36.60 54.33
C LEU A 269 16.49 -37.76 53.85
N LYS A 270 16.34 -38.80 54.67
CA LYS A 270 15.53 -39.99 54.35
C LYS A 270 14.69 -40.40 55.55
N ASP A 271 13.55 -41.05 55.32
CA ASP A 271 12.66 -41.47 56.40
C ASP A 271 13.28 -42.56 57.28
N GLY A 272 14.03 -43.47 56.68
CA GLY A 272 14.59 -44.64 57.35
C GLY A 272 15.39 -45.53 56.41
N TYR A 273 15.84 -46.67 56.92
CA TYR A 273 16.57 -47.68 56.16
C TYR A 273 16.05 -49.09 56.45
N ARG A 274 16.29 -50.01 55.52
CA ARG A 274 16.06 -51.44 55.72
C ARG A 274 17.37 -52.08 56.18
N ALA A 275 17.38 -52.61 57.40
CA ALA A 275 18.50 -53.37 57.91
C ALA A 275 18.62 -54.72 57.18
N SER A 276 19.81 -55.34 57.25
CA SER A 276 20.09 -56.65 56.65
C SER A 276 19.20 -57.78 57.19
N ASN A 277 18.59 -57.60 58.36
CA ASN A 277 17.61 -58.52 58.96
C ASN A 277 16.15 -58.28 58.48
N GLY A 278 15.94 -57.40 57.50
CA GLY A 278 14.64 -57.12 56.87
C GLY A 278 13.76 -56.07 57.57
N TYR A 279 14.12 -55.62 58.77
CA TYR A 279 13.36 -54.60 59.51
C TYR A 279 13.63 -53.18 58.99
N TYR A 280 12.59 -52.34 58.98
CA TYR A 280 12.68 -50.93 58.65
C TYR A 280 12.85 -50.09 59.92
N TYR A 281 13.90 -49.29 59.98
CA TYR A 281 14.20 -48.39 61.08
C TYR A 281 14.09 -46.94 60.60
N ASN A 282 13.35 -46.12 61.34
CA ASN A 282 13.28 -44.68 61.07
C ASN A 282 14.56 -43.99 61.50
N TYR A 283 15.03 -43.03 60.71
CA TYR A 283 16.09 -42.13 61.16
C TYR A 283 15.56 -41.14 62.21
N GLN A 284 16.46 -40.54 62.99
CA GLN A 284 16.07 -39.44 63.89
C GLN A 284 15.44 -38.29 63.10
N ASP A 285 14.50 -37.55 63.68
CA ASP A 285 13.74 -36.51 62.96
C ASP A 285 14.61 -35.45 62.26
N ARG A 286 15.82 -35.18 62.76
CA ARG A 286 16.78 -34.28 62.11
C ARG A 286 17.33 -34.78 60.77
N HIS A 287 17.25 -36.09 60.53
CA HIS A 287 17.68 -36.76 59.29
C HIS A 287 16.52 -37.10 58.35
N ARG A 288 15.28 -36.82 58.76
CA ARG A 288 14.09 -37.12 57.97
C ARG A 288 13.70 -35.97 57.04
N PRO A 289 13.19 -36.28 55.83
CA PRO A 289 12.67 -35.28 54.92
C PRO A 289 11.43 -34.61 55.51
N TYR A 290 11.00 -33.51 54.92
CA TYR A 290 9.81 -32.79 55.36
C TYR A 290 9.21 -31.98 54.22
N ASP A 291 7.90 -31.78 54.28
CA ASP A 291 7.18 -30.93 53.34
C ASP A 291 7.00 -29.53 53.89
N VAL A 292 7.05 -28.56 52.98
CA VAL A 292 6.95 -27.13 53.28
C VAL A 292 5.83 -26.54 52.45
N ASN A 293 4.91 -25.81 53.08
CA ASN A 293 3.87 -25.08 52.36
C ASN A 293 4.51 -23.99 51.48
N ASN A 294 4.21 -24.01 50.18
CA ASN A 294 4.72 -23.06 49.20
C ASN A 294 3.58 -22.20 48.65
N ALA A 295 3.41 -21.00 49.22
CA ALA A 295 2.37 -20.06 48.82
C ALA A 295 2.61 -19.44 47.44
N GLN A 296 3.83 -19.49 46.89
CA GLN A 296 4.13 -19.01 45.55
C GLN A 296 3.49 -19.91 44.47
N THR A 297 3.48 -21.23 44.68
CA THR A 297 2.94 -22.20 43.72
C THR A 297 1.57 -22.75 44.12
N GLY A 298 1.12 -22.49 45.35
CA GLY A 298 -0.09 -23.09 45.92
C GLY A 298 0.05 -24.57 46.29
N GLY A 299 1.28 -25.11 46.30
CA GLY A 299 1.57 -26.53 46.57
C GLY A 299 2.51 -26.74 47.76
N GLN A 300 3.05 -27.95 47.87
CA GLN A 300 4.09 -28.30 48.86
C GLN A 300 5.45 -28.48 48.18
N LEU A 301 6.51 -28.03 48.85
CA LEU A 301 7.90 -28.33 48.51
C LEU A 301 8.38 -29.50 49.38
N HIS A 302 8.76 -30.60 48.76
CA HIS A 302 9.40 -31.73 49.44
C HIS A 302 10.89 -31.45 49.64
N VAL A 303 11.36 -31.47 50.89
CA VAL A 303 12.77 -31.23 51.23
C VAL A 303 13.44 -32.53 51.66
N GLU A 304 14.27 -33.06 50.76
CA GLU A 304 14.95 -34.36 50.91
C GLU A 304 16.47 -34.27 51.04
N ASN A 305 17.04 -33.05 51.06
CA ASN A 305 18.48 -32.84 51.25
C ASN A 305 18.79 -31.43 51.75
N HIS A 306 20.02 -31.24 52.27
CA HIS A 306 20.50 -29.95 52.81
C HIS A 306 20.76 -28.89 51.73
N GLY A 307 20.93 -29.31 50.47
CA GLY A 307 21.11 -28.43 49.32
C GLY A 307 19.89 -27.54 49.07
N VAL A 308 18.68 -28.07 49.25
CA VAL A 308 17.43 -27.30 49.06
C VAL A 308 17.38 -26.09 50.00
N ALA A 309 17.61 -26.28 51.31
CA ALA A 309 17.61 -25.19 52.29
C ALA A 309 18.71 -24.15 51.99
N THR A 310 19.90 -24.61 51.60
CA THR A 310 21.03 -23.74 51.23
C THR A 310 20.70 -22.90 50.00
N TYR A 311 20.08 -23.49 48.97
CA TYR A 311 19.62 -22.79 47.78
C TYR A 311 18.60 -21.68 48.12
N TYR A 312 17.60 -21.98 48.95
CA TYR A 312 16.57 -21.00 49.30
C TYR A 312 17.11 -19.82 50.14
N GLU A 313 18.10 -20.06 51.00
CA GLU A 313 18.81 -18.97 51.71
C GLU A 313 19.61 -18.12 50.70
N ALA A 314 20.42 -18.77 49.87
CA ALA A 314 21.24 -18.09 48.86
C ALA A 314 20.39 -17.26 47.89
N LYS A 315 19.21 -17.76 47.48
CA LYS A 315 18.29 -17.06 46.58
C LYS A 315 17.95 -15.63 47.03
N GLU A 316 17.80 -15.40 48.33
CA GLU A 316 17.52 -14.05 48.86
C GLU A 316 18.78 -13.19 48.97
N ILE A 317 19.93 -13.82 49.26
CA ILE A 317 21.25 -13.18 49.32
C ILE A 317 21.64 -12.66 47.95
N LEU A 318 21.43 -13.47 46.90
CA LEU A 318 21.76 -13.17 45.51
C LEU A 318 20.97 -11.99 44.92
N LYS A 319 19.83 -11.63 45.53
CA LYS A 319 19.07 -10.41 45.17
C LYS A 319 19.76 -9.13 45.64
N LYS A 320 20.63 -9.22 46.66
CA LYS A 320 21.20 -8.07 47.36
C LYS A 320 22.71 -7.94 47.18
N TYR A 321 23.42 -9.06 46.99
CA TYR A 321 24.88 -9.11 47.02
C TYR A 321 25.43 -9.94 45.86
N SER A 322 26.63 -9.59 45.41
CA SER A 322 27.39 -10.40 44.46
C SER A 322 28.06 -11.56 45.20
N VAL A 323 27.83 -12.80 44.79
CA VAL A 323 28.37 -14.02 45.41
C VAL A 323 29.20 -14.77 44.39
N TYR A 324 30.49 -14.87 44.69
CA TYR A 324 31.47 -15.70 43.99
C TYR A 324 31.65 -16.99 44.78
N THR A 325 31.50 -18.14 44.14
CA THR A 325 31.66 -19.45 44.79
C THR A 325 32.78 -20.24 44.13
N VAL A 326 33.69 -20.78 44.93
CA VAL A 326 34.80 -21.62 44.48
C VAL A 326 34.61 -23.02 45.05
N GLY A 327 34.30 -23.98 44.18
CA GLY A 327 34.26 -25.39 44.50
C GLY A 327 35.65 -26.00 44.40
N ILE A 328 36.17 -26.56 45.48
CA ILE A 328 37.53 -27.10 45.58
C ILE A 328 37.47 -28.62 45.48
N GLU A 329 38.00 -29.18 44.40
CA GLU A 329 38.15 -30.63 44.20
C GLU A 329 36.83 -31.41 44.41
N LEU A 330 35.71 -30.83 43.97
CA LEU A 330 34.39 -31.44 44.08
C LEU A 330 34.31 -32.70 43.19
N THR A 331 33.95 -33.82 43.80
CA THR A 331 33.77 -35.13 43.16
C THR A 331 32.40 -35.70 43.45
N ASP A 332 32.06 -36.83 42.83
CA ASP A 332 30.95 -37.66 43.31
C ASP A 332 31.14 -37.92 44.80
N THR A 333 30.11 -37.64 45.59
CA THR A 333 30.18 -37.76 47.04
C THR A 333 29.21 -38.85 47.49
N SER A 334 29.77 -39.94 48.00
CA SER A 334 29.02 -41.11 48.49
C SER A 334 29.04 -41.16 50.00
N TYR A 335 27.87 -41.40 50.59
CA TYR A 335 27.67 -41.65 52.00
C TYR A 335 27.20 -43.09 52.17
N ASP A 336 28.07 -43.99 52.62
CA ASP A 336 27.74 -45.38 53.00
C ASP A 336 28.21 -45.58 54.44
N ASP A 337 27.29 -45.48 55.40
CA ASP A 337 27.60 -45.63 56.82
C ASP A 337 26.89 -46.83 57.44
N ARG A 338 27.08 -48.00 56.83
CA ARG A 338 26.61 -49.28 57.39
C ARG A 338 27.52 -49.83 58.49
N ASN A 339 28.65 -49.19 58.81
CA ASN A 339 29.68 -49.82 59.64
C ASN A 339 30.64 -48.89 60.41
N ARG A 340 30.24 -47.69 60.85
CA ARG A 340 30.87 -47.06 62.02
C ARG A 340 30.27 -47.68 63.28
N GLY A 341 30.96 -48.69 63.81
CA GLY A 341 30.51 -49.50 64.95
C GLY A 341 29.80 -48.69 66.04
N TYR A 342 28.75 -49.30 66.61
CA TYR A 342 27.92 -48.80 67.71
C TYR A 342 26.65 -47.98 67.35
N GLY A 343 25.83 -48.48 66.41
CA GLY A 343 24.37 -48.40 66.54
C GLY A 343 23.64 -47.12 66.08
N THR A 344 24.29 -46.18 65.39
CA THR A 344 23.62 -45.01 64.80
C THR A 344 23.80 -45.01 63.29
N TYR A 345 22.70 -45.03 62.53
CA TYR A 345 22.72 -45.07 61.07
C TYR A 345 22.35 -43.69 60.49
N TYR A 346 22.98 -43.32 59.38
CA TYR A 346 22.69 -42.07 58.66
C TYR A 346 22.19 -42.33 57.24
N PRO A 347 21.37 -41.44 56.65
CA PRO A 347 20.92 -41.55 55.27
C PRO A 347 22.06 -41.79 54.26
N GLU A 348 22.08 -42.98 53.67
CA GLU A 348 23.02 -43.36 52.61
C GLU A 348 22.64 -42.76 51.26
N GLY A 349 23.60 -42.60 50.36
CA GLY A 349 23.36 -42.19 48.98
C GLY A 349 24.59 -41.60 48.32
N THR A 350 24.52 -41.42 47.01
CA THR A 350 25.56 -40.75 46.22
C THR A 350 24.95 -39.54 45.54
N ILE A 351 25.54 -38.36 45.76
CA ILE A 351 25.24 -37.19 44.95
C ILE A 351 26.26 -37.10 43.82
N PRO A 352 25.83 -37.19 42.54
CA PRO A 352 26.73 -37.02 41.42
C PRO A 352 27.31 -35.61 41.38
N ARG A 353 28.57 -35.50 40.99
CA ARG A 353 29.30 -34.24 40.86
C ARG A 353 28.53 -33.19 40.07
N ASN A 354 27.85 -33.59 39.00
CA ASN A 354 27.07 -32.67 38.18
C ASN A 354 25.95 -31.97 38.95
N ASP A 355 25.32 -32.64 39.91
CA ASP A 355 24.28 -32.04 40.74
C ASP A 355 24.87 -31.15 41.84
N ILE A 356 26.07 -31.48 42.33
CA ILE A 356 26.87 -30.57 43.17
C ILE A 356 27.17 -29.28 42.39
N LEU A 357 27.64 -29.38 41.15
CA LEU A 357 27.92 -28.21 40.32
C LEU A 357 26.66 -27.36 40.08
N LYS A 358 25.50 -27.98 39.89
CA LYS A 358 24.22 -27.24 39.77
C LYS A 358 23.91 -26.48 41.06
N LEU A 359 24.08 -27.11 42.22
CA LEU A 359 23.90 -26.45 43.51
C LEU A 359 24.87 -25.27 43.68
N MET A 360 26.16 -25.46 43.44
CA MET A 360 27.17 -24.41 43.61
C MET A 360 26.96 -23.22 42.66
N ARG A 361 26.53 -23.49 41.42
CA ARG A 361 26.12 -22.43 40.47
C ARG A 361 24.87 -21.70 40.94
N SER A 362 23.92 -22.41 41.54
CA SER A 362 22.65 -21.83 42.02
C SER A 362 22.80 -20.91 43.23
N ILE A 363 23.91 -21.01 43.97
CA ILE A 363 24.26 -20.12 45.08
C ILE A 363 25.26 -19.02 44.68
N SER A 364 25.54 -18.88 43.38
CA SER A 364 26.41 -17.85 42.81
C SER A 364 25.60 -16.82 42.04
N THR A 365 26.08 -15.56 41.92
CA THR A 365 25.33 -14.47 41.27
C THR A 365 24.99 -14.73 39.81
N SER A 366 25.87 -15.43 39.10
CA SER A 366 25.59 -15.98 37.79
C SER A 366 26.49 -17.20 37.56
N PRO A 367 26.27 -17.99 36.51
CA PRO A 367 27.14 -19.12 36.18
C PRO A 367 28.63 -18.75 36.04
N ARG A 368 28.97 -17.48 35.75
CA ARG A 368 30.36 -17.00 35.67
C ARG A 368 31.01 -16.70 37.03
N HIS A 369 30.19 -16.55 38.06
CA HIS A 369 30.66 -16.30 39.42
C HIS A 369 30.95 -17.61 40.17
N TYR A 370 30.68 -18.76 39.54
CA TYR A 370 31.10 -20.06 40.05
C TYR A 370 32.40 -20.51 39.38
N TYR A 371 33.39 -20.90 40.18
CA TYR A 371 34.66 -21.44 39.73
C TYR A 371 34.81 -22.87 40.22
N ASP A 372 35.13 -23.76 39.28
CA ASP A 372 35.29 -25.17 39.53
C ASP A 372 36.78 -25.51 39.54
N SER A 373 37.34 -25.73 40.72
CA SER A 373 38.76 -26.05 40.91
C SER A 373 38.93 -27.57 40.89
N ALA A 374 39.51 -28.12 39.83
CA ALA A 374 39.78 -29.56 39.75
C ALA A 374 40.94 -29.99 40.69
N SER A 375 41.80 -29.04 41.06
CA SER A 375 42.87 -29.22 42.05
C SER A 375 42.97 -27.99 42.94
N ILE A 376 43.33 -28.16 44.21
CA ILE A 376 43.60 -27.06 45.14
C ILE A 376 44.66 -26.07 44.63
N ASN A 377 45.61 -26.52 43.78
CA ASN A 377 46.66 -25.64 43.24
C ASN A 377 46.11 -24.56 42.28
N GLN A 378 44.94 -24.78 41.68
CA GLN A 378 44.27 -23.79 40.81
C GLN A 378 43.62 -22.65 41.60
N LEU A 379 43.49 -22.78 42.92
CA LEU A 379 42.85 -21.79 43.78
C LEU A 379 43.55 -20.42 43.69
N SER A 380 44.87 -20.39 43.47
CA SER A 380 45.62 -19.14 43.28
C SER A 380 45.19 -18.39 42.02
N ASP A 381 45.09 -19.09 40.89
CA ASP A 381 44.68 -18.49 39.63
C ASP A 381 43.21 -18.06 39.68
N ILE A 382 42.36 -18.88 40.31
CA ILE A 382 40.94 -18.56 40.51
C ILE A 382 40.76 -17.32 41.38
N LEU A 383 41.44 -17.21 42.52
CA LEU A 383 41.33 -16.04 43.38
C LEU A 383 41.94 -14.79 42.72
N ALA A 384 43.01 -14.92 41.93
CA ALA A 384 43.52 -13.83 41.10
C ALA A 384 42.52 -13.41 40.01
N GLN A 385 41.74 -14.35 39.46
CA GLN A 385 40.66 -14.03 38.52
C GLN A 385 39.49 -13.33 39.21
N ILE A 386 39.07 -13.80 40.40
CA ILE A 386 38.05 -13.13 41.22
C ILE A 386 38.52 -11.72 41.58
N GLU A 387 39.80 -11.54 41.96
CA GLU A 387 40.42 -10.24 42.23
C GLU A 387 40.28 -9.26 41.04
N LYS A 388 40.35 -9.75 39.79
CA LYS A 388 40.07 -8.95 38.59
C LYS A 388 38.57 -8.71 38.41
N ASP A 389 37.75 -9.75 38.58
CA ASP A 389 36.31 -9.68 38.33
C ASP A 389 35.59 -8.75 39.32
N ILE A 390 36.00 -8.70 40.59
CA ILE A 390 35.46 -7.74 41.58
C ILE A 390 35.79 -6.27 41.23
N ARG A 391 36.68 -6.02 40.26
CA ARG A 391 37.00 -4.66 39.74
C ARG A 391 36.11 -4.27 38.58
N LYS A 392 35.24 -5.16 38.09
CA LYS A 392 34.27 -4.85 37.04
C LYS A 392 33.18 -3.91 37.57
N THR A 393 32.67 -3.10 36.65
CA THR A 393 31.69 -2.05 36.95
C THR A 393 30.27 -2.48 36.59
N VAL A 394 30.13 -3.29 35.53
CA VAL A 394 28.90 -4.00 35.22
C VAL A 394 29.02 -5.41 35.80
N VAL A 395 28.19 -5.73 36.78
CA VAL A 395 28.23 -7.02 37.51
C VAL A 395 26.82 -7.56 37.59
N ASN A 396 26.56 -8.65 36.87
CA ASN A 396 25.21 -9.18 36.66
C ASN A 396 24.22 -8.07 36.24
N GLY A 397 24.65 -7.22 35.31
CA GLY A 397 23.85 -6.13 34.78
C GLY A 397 22.74 -6.62 33.87
N SER A 398 21.73 -5.76 33.69
CA SER A 398 20.60 -6.03 32.81
C SER A 398 20.27 -4.84 31.92
N VAL A 399 19.77 -5.11 30.72
CA VAL A 399 19.26 -4.10 29.77
C VAL A 399 17.76 -4.31 29.58
N SER A 400 17.00 -3.22 29.62
CA SER A 400 15.57 -3.16 29.30
C SER A 400 15.39 -2.33 28.04
N ASP A 401 14.83 -2.95 26.99
CA ASP A 401 14.73 -2.35 25.68
C ASP A 401 13.33 -2.55 25.04
N PRO A 402 12.34 -1.72 25.39
CA PRO A 402 11.00 -1.78 24.82
C PRO A 402 10.98 -1.27 23.37
N MET A 403 10.18 -1.88 22.49
CA MET A 403 9.99 -1.43 21.11
C MET A 403 9.23 -0.10 21.06
N GLY A 404 9.44 0.67 19.99
CA GLY A 404 8.70 1.90 19.74
C GLY A 404 7.25 1.64 19.33
N ASP A 405 6.41 2.68 19.37
CA ASP A 405 4.98 2.55 19.08
C ASP A 405 4.71 2.12 17.63
N MET A 406 5.48 2.66 16.67
CA MET A 406 5.34 2.39 15.23
C MET A 406 6.41 1.44 14.67
N VAL A 407 7.03 0.65 15.54
CA VAL A 407 8.15 -0.22 15.19
C VAL A 407 7.97 -1.58 15.85
N ASP A 408 7.98 -2.66 15.06
CA ASP A 408 7.89 -4.03 15.55
C ASP A 408 9.23 -4.77 15.43
N LEU A 409 9.49 -5.66 16.38
CA LEU A 409 10.65 -6.56 16.31
C LEU A 409 10.45 -7.63 15.22
N ASN A 410 11.46 -7.84 14.38
CA ASN A 410 11.44 -8.93 13.41
C ASN A 410 11.90 -10.24 14.08
N LEU A 411 10.93 -11.04 14.52
CA LEU A 411 11.20 -12.35 15.16
C LEU A 411 11.79 -13.40 14.20
N ASN A 412 11.62 -13.21 12.89
CA ASN A 412 12.08 -14.14 11.86
C ASN A 412 13.41 -13.70 11.22
N ALA A 413 14.10 -12.74 11.84
CA ALA A 413 15.35 -12.17 11.30
C ALA A 413 16.49 -13.19 11.15
N ASN A 414 16.47 -14.30 11.90
CA ASN A 414 17.41 -15.42 11.80
C ASN A 414 18.89 -14.99 11.75
N LEU A 415 19.29 -14.06 12.62
CA LEU A 415 20.61 -13.44 12.60
C LEU A 415 21.73 -14.34 13.14
N ASP A 416 21.38 -15.36 13.94
CA ASP A 416 22.33 -16.34 14.51
C ASP A 416 21.61 -17.65 14.87
N GLY A 417 21.62 -18.65 13.97
CA GLY A 417 21.08 -19.99 14.24
C GLY A 417 19.62 -20.00 14.71
N ASN A 418 18.71 -19.46 13.90
CA ASN A 418 17.27 -19.29 14.18
C ASN A 418 16.89 -18.28 15.28
N LYS A 419 17.85 -17.49 15.78
CA LYS A 419 17.56 -16.39 16.71
C LYS A 419 17.19 -15.12 15.95
N PHE A 420 16.25 -14.35 16.49
CA PHE A 420 15.89 -13.01 16.00
C PHE A 420 17.01 -11.96 16.22
N TYR A 421 18.02 -12.31 17.01
CA TYR A 421 19.13 -11.44 17.38
C TYR A 421 20.48 -12.15 17.14
N LYS A 422 21.54 -11.35 17.09
CA LYS A 422 22.93 -11.80 17.14
C LYS A 422 23.64 -11.11 18.29
N LEU A 423 24.34 -11.89 19.12
CA LEU A 423 25.12 -11.38 20.24
C LEU A 423 26.60 -11.53 19.93
N THR A 424 27.36 -10.45 20.04
CA THR A 424 28.82 -10.47 19.88
C THR A 424 29.48 -9.83 21.10
N ALA A 425 30.75 -10.17 21.33
CA ALA A 425 31.50 -9.62 22.45
C ALA A 425 32.98 -9.47 22.10
N SER A 426 33.73 -8.68 22.89
CA SER A 426 35.19 -8.59 22.74
C SER A 426 35.90 -9.92 22.96
N ASN A 427 35.30 -10.82 23.75
CA ASN A 427 35.72 -12.20 23.94
C ASN A 427 34.47 -13.10 24.03
N PRO A 428 34.38 -14.22 23.27
CA PRO A 428 33.20 -15.09 23.28
C PRO A 428 32.80 -15.63 24.65
N SER A 429 33.77 -15.83 25.56
CA SER A 429 33.49 -16.27 26.94
C SER A 429 32.64 -15.26 27.73
N LEU A 430 32.57 -14.01 27.28
CA LEU A 430 31.72 -12.97 27.89
C LEU A 430 30.23 -13.26 27.75
N LEU A 431 29.85 -14.09 26.77
CA LEU A 431 28.47 -14.45 26.50
C LEU A 431 27.96 -15.60 27.39
N ASN A 432 28.85 -16.27 28.13
CA ASN A 432 28.48 -17.38 28.99
C ASN A 432 27.54 -16.90 30.11
N GLY A 433 26.31 -17.41 30.12
CA GLY A 433 25.29 -17.01 31.10
C GLY A 433 24.62 -15.66 30.80
N VAL A 434 24.88 -15.05 29.65
CA VAL A 434 24.09 -13.92 29.15
C VAL A 434 22.85 -14.48 28.47
N GLU A 435 21.68 -13.99 28.86
CA GLU A 435 20.41 -14.41 28.29
C GLU A 435 19.69 -13.21 27.67
N VAL A 436 19.16 -13.40 26.47
CA VAL A 436 18.33 -12.41 25.76
C VAL A 436 16.93 -12.97 25.66
N ARG A 437 15.95 -12.23 26.17
CA ARG A 437 14.52 -12.57 26.16
C ARG A 437 13.73 -11.52 25.41
N TYR A 438 12.62 -11.92 24.81
CA TYR A 438 11.61 -11.01 24.29
C TYR A 438 10.26 -11.35 24.92
N ASP A 439 9.59 -10.33 25.46
CA ASP A 439 8.22 -10.43 25.97
C ASP A 439 7.27 -9.78 24.97
N ASN A 440 6.42 -10.60 24.33
CA ASN A 440 5.43 -10.15 23.35
C ASN A 440 4.38 -9.20 23.96
N THR A 441 4.04 -9.36 25.23
CA THR A 441 2.99 -8.58 25.90
C THR A 441 3.47 -7.16 26.15
N THR A 442 4.71 -7.03 26.64
CA THR A 442 5.33 -5.73 26.92
C THR A 442 6.14 -5.19 25.75
N ARG A 443 6.21 -5.93 24.63
CA ARG A 443 7.01 -5.65 23.42
C ARG A 443 8.45 -5.26 23.77
N LYS A 444 9.11 -6.05 24.63
CA LYS A 444 10.38 -5.67 25.26
C LYS A 444 11.46 -6.73 25.15
N ILE A 445 12.63 -6.34 24.66
CA ILE A 445 13.85 -7.13 24.76
C ILE A 445 14.48 -6.91 26.13
N SER A 446 14.94 -7.99 26.77
CA SER A 446 15.70 -7.94 28.02
C SER A 446 17.00 -8.71 27.86
N ILE A 447 18.13 -8.09 28.23
CA ILE A 447 19.43 -8.77 28.37
C ILE A 447 19.71 -8.91 29.85
N ILE A 448 20.09 -10.09 30.32
CA ILE A 448 20.47 -10.34 31.72
C ILE A 448 21.80 -11.09 31.81
N GLY A 449 22.52 -10.91 32.91
CA GLY A 449 23.78 -11.63 33.18
C GLY A 449 25.05 -10.94 32.68
N LEU A 450 24.98 -9.66 32.30
CA LEU A 450 26.16 -8.93 31.80
C LEU A 450 27.19 -8.74 32.92
N THR A 451 28.44 -9.15 32.69
CA THR A 451 29.55 -8.95 33.63
C THR A 451 30.78 -8.47 32.87
N LEU A 452 31.05 -7.16 32.94
CA LEU A 452 31.96 -6.44 32.04
C LEU A 452 32.86 -5.47 32.81
N GLY A 453 34.17 -5.57 32.56
CA GLY A 453 35.21 -4.61 32.95
C GLY A 453 35.70 -3.78 31.79
N LYS A 454 36.83 -3.09 31.97
CA LYS A 454 37.46 -2.26 30.93
C LYS A 454 37.79 -3.08 29.68
N ASP A 455 37.51 -2.50 28.52
CA ASP A 455 37.72 -3.10 27.20
C ASP A 455 36.89 -4.40 26.96
N GLU A 456 36.04 -4.78 27.91
CA GLU A 456 35.07 -5.87 27.78
C GLU A 456 33.72 -5.33 27.33
N TRP A 457 33.26 -5.72 26.15
CA TRP A 457 31.99 -5.27 25.60
C TRP A 457 31.13 -6.41 25.09
N VAL A 458 29.82 -6.19 25.10
CA VAL A 458 28.79 -7.03 24.49
C VAL A 458 27.92 -6.14 23.59
N ASN A 459 27.64 -6.61 22.38
CA ASN A 459 26.76 -5.96 21.41
C ASN A 459 25.62 -6.90 21.02
N LEU A 460 24.39 -6.42 21.20
CA LEU A 460 23.18 -7.04 20.70
C LEU A 460 22.81 -6.38 19.38
N ARG A 461 22.75 -7.17 18.31
CA ARG A 461 22.17 -6.77 17.02
C ARG A 461 20.82 -7.44 16.82
N TYR A 462 19.78 -6.67 16.50
CA TYR A 462 18.46 -7.18 16.11
C TYR A 462 17.88 -6.37 14.94
N LYS A 463 16.80 -6.85 14.33
CA LYS A 463 16.09 -6.15 13.24
C LYS A 463 14.71 -5.68 13.69
N VAL A 464 14.31 -4.51 13.22
CA VAL A 464 12.96 -3.99 13.42
C VAL A 464 12.33 -3.56 12.09
N ASN A 465 11.01 -3.58 12.06
CA ASN A 465 10.19 -3.18 10.92
C ASN A 465 9.25 -2.03 11.32
N LEU A 466 9.08 -1.05 10.43
CA LEU A 466 8.07 -0.01 10.58
C LEU A 466 6.66 -0.59 10.43
N ARG A 467 5.72 -0.12 11.26
CA ARG A 467 4.30 -0.49 11.21
C ARG A 467 3.56 0.37 10.18
N THR A 468 3.97 0.30 8.92
CA THR A 468 3.47 1.15 7.82
C THR A 468 1.99 0.99 7.51
N GLU A 469 1.39 -0.12 7.90
CA GLU A 469 -0.05 -0.40 7.72
C GLU A 469 -0.90 0.00 8.94
N ASP A 470 -0.28 0.48 10.03
CA ASP A 470 -1.02 1.02 11.17
C ASP A 470 -1.77 2.30 10.71
N PRO A 471 -3.09 2.45 11.03
CA PRO A 471 -3.86 3.63 10.63
C PRO A 471 -3.30 4.96 11.15
N GLN A 472 -2.47 4.93 12.20
CA GLN A 472 -1.82 6.11 12.76
C GLN A 472 -0.42 6.39 12.19
N TYR A 473 0.09 5.51 11.34
CA TYR A 473 1.40 5.68 10.69
C TYR A 473 1.37 6.87 9.73
N LYS A 474 2.41 7.70 9.79
CA LYS A 474 2.58 8.88 8.94
C LYS A 474 3.83 8.75 8.09
N GLY A 475 3.66 8.88 6.79
CA GLY A 475 4.77 9.00 5.85
C GLY A 475 5.66 10.19 6.15
N ASP A 476 6.96 10.02 5.93
CA ASP A 476 8.00 11.02 6.16
C ASP A 476 8.10 11.55 7.61
N PHE A 477 7.54 10.82 8.57
CA PHE A 477 7.59 11.12 10.01
C PHE A 477 8.55 10.17 10.74
N PHE A 478 9.49 10.70 11.51
CA PHE A 478 10.43 9.93 12.32
C PHE A 478 9.78 9.37 13.57
N TYR A 479 9.96 8.05 13.77
CA TYR A 479 9.52 7.32 14.95
C TYR A 479 10.73 6.74 15.69
N PRO A 480 10.78 6.85 17.03
CA PRO A 480 11.77 6.15 17.84
C PRO A 480 11.69 4.64 17.59
N THR A 481 12.84 3.99 17.40
CA THR A 481 12.88 2.53 17.20
C THR A 481 12.45 1.78 18.45
N ASN A 482 12.57 2.43 19.61
CA ASN A 482 12.38 1.87 20.92
C ASN A 482 11.73 2.90 21.85
N GLY A 483 11.14 2.42 22.95
CA GLY A 483 10.86 3.26 24.11
C GLY A 483 12.13 3.50 24.95
N PRO A 484 11.97 4.06 26.17
CA PRO A 484 13.08 4.28 27.09
C PRO A 484 13.91 3.01 27.30
N THR A 485 15.14 3.03 26.78
CA THR A 485 16.07 1.90 26.83
C THR A 485 17.09 2.15 27.93
N THR A 486 17.25 1.21 28.87
CA THR A 486 18.10 1.43 30.06
C THR A 486 19.01 0.25 30.38
N LEU A 487 20.24 0.53 30.78
CA LEU A 487 21.14 -0.41 31.47
C LEU A 487 20.99 -0.24 32.98
N THR A 488 20.83 -1.34 33.69
CA THR A 488 21.06 -1.46 35.13
C THR A 488 22.42 -2.14 35.31
N PRO A 489 23.50 -1.42 35.64
CA PRO A 489 24.85 -1.99 35.66
C PRO A 489 25.03 -3.09 36.71
N ASN A 490 24.30 -3.00 37.82
CA ASN A 490 24.32 -4.00 38.89
C ASN A 490 22.91 -4.25 39.41
N ASN A 491 22.36 -5.45 39.18
CA ASN A 491 21.01 -5.80 39.63
C ASN A 491 20.85 -5.81 41.16
N SER A 492 21.94 -5.91 41.92
CA SER A 492 21.89 -5.75 43.39
C SER A 492 21.65 -4.29 43.83
N ASN A 493 21.84 -3.34 42.92
CA ASN A 493 21.55 -1.91 43.11
C ASN A 493 20.67 -1.39 41.95
N PRO A 494 19.39 -1.80 41.91
CA PRO A 494 18.51 -1.59 40.75
C PRO A 494 18.15 -0.11 40.49
N ASP A 495 18.37 0.77 41.46
CA ASP A 495 18.10 2.22 41.34
C ASP A 495 19.11 2.91 40.41
N THR A 496 20.27 2.28 40.18
CA THR A 496 21.29 2.81 39.28
C THR A 496 20.96 2.43 37.84
N LYS A 497 20.30 3.34 37.11
CA LYS A 497 19.95 3.16 35.69
C LYS A 497 20.69 4.13 34.79
N ARG A 498 21.03 3.68 33.58
CA ARG A 498 21.75 4.43 32.55
C ARG A 498 20.98 4.37 31.24
N ASP A 499 20.58 5.53 30.74
CA ASP A 499 19.76 5.63 29.54
C ASP A 499 20.62 5.43 28.28
N PHE A 500 20.11 4.67 27.33
CA PHE A 500 20.68 4.60 25.99
C PHE A 500 20.08 5.67 25.09
N PRO A 501 20.86 6.22 24.14
CA PRO A 501 20.30 7.04 23.08
C PRO A 501 19.47 6.17 22.13
N VAL A 502 18.17 6.41 22.07
CA VAL A 502 17.27 5.72 21.14
C VAL A 502 17.28 6.40 19.77
N PRO A 503 17.64 5.70 18.68
CA PRO A 503 17.58 6.25 17.34
C PRO A 503 16.13 6.33 16.83
N SER A 504 15.93 7.06 15.75
CA SER A 504 14.61 7.17 15.10
C SER A 504 14.71 6.91 13.62
N VAL A 505 13.66 6.32 13.08
CA VAL A 505 13.60 5.88 11.69
C VAL A 505 12.29 6.30 11.06
N LYS A 506 12.26 6.42 9.73
CA LYS A 506 11.05 6.68 8.96
C LYS A 506 11.04 5.95 7.64
N ALA A 507 9.88 5.97 6.99
CA ALA A 507 9.72 5.60 5.58
C ALA A 507 9.44 6.85 4.75
N HIS A 508 10.01 6.90 3.54
CA HIS A 508 9.56 7.86 2.54
C HIS A 508 8.15 7.55 2.08
N SER A 509 7.42 8.62 1.77
CA SER A 509 6.12 8.52 1.14
C SER A 509 6.17 8.97 -0.32
N ILE A 510 5.16 8.56 -1.07
CA ILE A 510 5.00 8.92 -2.48
C ILE A 510 3.66 9.59 -2.69
N ASP A 511 3.56 10.35 -3.77
CA ASP A 511 2.34 11.03 -4.18
C ASP A 511 1.87 10.49 -5.53
N VAL A 512 0.55 10.40 -5.70
CA VAL A 512 -0.08 10.10 -6.99
C VAL A 512 -0.84 11.35 -7.44
N ASN A 513 -0.27 12.08 -8.39
CA ASN A 513 -0.88 13.27 -8.96
C ASN A 513 -1.82 12.86 -10.10
N VAL A 514 -3.04 13.35 -10.09
CA VAL A 514 -4.05 13.05 -11.10
C VAL A 514 -4.43 14.33 -11.84
N GLN A 515 -4.34 14.29 -13.16
CA GLN A 515 -4.81 15.35 -14.05
C GLN A 515 -5.93 14.82 -14.94
N LYS A 516 -7.00 15.61 -15.06
CA LYS A 516 -8.15 15.28 -15.91
C LYS A 516 -8.19 16.15 -17.16
N LEU A 517 -8.21 15.49 -18.32
CA LEU A 517 -8.38 16.10 -19.64
C LEU A 517 -9.74 15.75 -20.25
N TRP A 518 -10.26 16.69 -21.04
CA TRP A 518 -11.58 16.63 -21.66
C TRP A 518 -11.46 16.96 -23.14
N LYS A 519 -11.67 15.96 -24.00
CA LYS A 519 -11.43 16.09 -25.43
C LYS A 519 -12.62 15.62 -26.26
N TYR A 520 -12.77 16.20 -27.44
CA TYR A 520 -13.51 15.57 -28.53
C TYR A 520 -12.70 14.39 -29.09
N LYS A 521 -13.35 13.52 -29.87
CA LYS A 521 -12.70 12.36 -30.50
C LYS A 521 -11.52 12.72 -31.43
N ASN A 522 -11.49 13.92 -31.99
CA ASN A 522 -10.37 14.45 -32.78
C ASN A 522 -9.21 15.01 -31.94
N GLY A 523 -9.31 14.98 -30.61
CA GLY A 523 -8.27 15.45 -29.70
C GLY A 523 -8.32 16.95 -29.34
N LYS A 524 -9.26 17.74 -29.90
CA LYS A 524 -9.47 19.12 -29.45
C LYS A 524 -10.14 19.17 -28.08
N ASP A 525 -9.91 20.22 -27.32
CA ASP A 525 -10.49 20.39 -25.99
C ASP A 525 -11.99 20.65 -26.02
N LEU A 526 -12.70 20.09 -25.04
CA LEU A 526 -14.11 20.37 -24.82
C LEU A 526 -14.31 21.75 -24.17
N PRO A 527 -15.40 22.46 -24.50
CA PRO A 527 -15.79 23.66 -23.80
C PRO A 527 -16.17 23.36 -22.35
N ASP A 528 -15.95 24.33 -21.45
CA ASP A 528 -16.20 24.17 -20.01
C ASP A 528 -17.62 23.75 -19.67
N SER A 529 -18.62 24.15 -20.47
CA SER A 529 -20.03 23.80 -20.28
C SER A 529 -20.33 22.29 -20.41
N MET A 530 -19.45 21.52 -21.06
CA MET A 530 -19.56 20.07 -21.19
C MET A 530 -18.73 19.29 -20.17
N LYS A 531 -17.80 19.94 -19.48
CA LYS A 531 -16.95 19.28 -18.49
C LYS A 531 -17.79 19.06 -17.23
N LYS A 532 -17.81 17.81 -16.75
CA LYS A 532 -18.58 17.42 -15.56
C LYS A 532 -17.64 17.08 -14.42
N GLU A 533 -18.03 17.40 -13.20
CA GLU A 533 -17.33 16.90 -12.03
C GLU A 533 -17.26 15.37 -12.07
N ILE A 534 -16.13 14.82 -11.65
CA ILE A 534 -15.90 13.37 -11.60
C ILE A 534 -15.33 12.96 -10.25
N LYS A 535 -15.49 11.68 -9.95
CA LYS A 535 -14.84 11.03 -8.81
C LYS A 535 -13.79 10.06 -9.30
N VAL A 536 -12.61 10.13 -8.69
CA VAL A 536 -11.50 9.22 -8.92
C VAL A 536 -11.18 8.48 -7.62
N LYS A 537 -10.94 7.19 -7.73
CA LYS A 537 -10.66 6.28 -6.63
C LYS A 537 -9.23 5.78 -6.74
N LEU A 538 -8.53 5.73 -5.61
CA LEU A 538 -7.20 5.15 -5.50
C LEU A 538 -7.32 3.72 -4.99
N ILE A 539 -6.82 2.78 -5.79
CA ILE A 539 -6.74 1.36 -5.45
C ILE A 539 -5.30 1.02 -5.14
N ARG A 540 -5.08 0.38 -3.99
CA ARG A 540 -3.79 -0.16 -3.54
C ARG A 540 -3.79 -1.66 -3.69
N LYS A 541 -2.75 -2.21 -4.32
CA LYS A 541 -2.51 -3.64 -4.48
C LYS A 541 -1.23 -4.08 -3.76
N SER A 542 -1.29 -5.09 -2.90
CA SER A 542 -0.10 -5.69 -2.28
C SER A 542 0.66 -6.58 -3.27
N THR A 543 2.00 -6.51 -3.28
CA THR A 543 2.86 -7.47 -3.98
C THR A 543 3.40 -8.57 -3.07
N ASN A 544 2.94 -8.63 -1.82
CA ASN A 544 3.32 -9.67 -0.88
C ASN A 544 2.71 -11.03 -1.31
N PRO A 545 3.53 -12.07 -1.57
CA PRO A 545 3.04 -13.36 -2.05
C PRO A 545 2.18 -14.11 -1.01
N ASP A 546 2.30 -13.76 0.27
CA ASP A 546 1.56 -14.39 1.37
C ASP A 546 0.17 -13.76 1.58
N VAL A 547 -0.13 -12.65 0.90
CA VAL A 547 -1.44 -11.99 0.94
C VAL A 547 -2.34 -12.60 -0.14
N ALA A 548 -3.48 -13.15 0.27
CA ALA A 548 -4.46 -13.70 -0.66
C ALA A 548 -4.95 -12.63 -1.65
N ALA A 549 -5.12 -13.00 -2.92
CA ALA A 549 -5.47 -12.06 -3.98
C ALA A 549 -6.78 -11.27 -3.70
N ALA A 550 -7.74 -11.89 -3.02
CA ALA A 550 -9.00 -11.24 -2.62
C ALA A 550 -8.80 -10.10 -1.59
N ASP A 551 -7.76 -10.19 -0.77
CA ASP A 551 -7.42 -9.21 0.27
C ASP A 551 -6.31 -8.25 -0.17
N GLY A 552 -5.64 -8.57 -1.29
CA GLY A 552 -4.50 -7.84 -1.82
C GLY A 552 -4.85 -6.50 -2.46
N GLU A 553 -6.06 -6.33 -3.00
CA GLU A 553 -6.52 -5.09 -3.64
C GLU A 553 -7.59 -4.37 -2.81
N LYS A 554 -7.35 -3.10 -2.46
CA LYS A 554 -8.28 -2.28 -1.66
C LYS A 554 -8.43 -0.88 -2.22
N GLU A 555 -9.65 -0.36 -2.23
CA GLU A 555 -9.90 1.07 -2.38
C GLU A 555 -9.54 1.78 -1.07
N ILE A 556 -8.61 2.74 -1.14
CA ILE A 556 -8.06 3.38 0.06
C ILE A 556 -8.36 4.88 0.13
N ALA A 557 -8.77 5.50 -0.98
CA ALA A 557 -9.14 6.91 -1.02
C ALA A 557 -10.02 7.24 -2.24
N GLU A 558 -10.81 8.31 -2.11
CA GLU A 558 -11.59 8.91 -3.20
C GLU A 558 -11.29 10.42 -3.25
N LYS A 559 -11.18 10.98 -4.46
CA LYS A 559 -11.10 12.42 -4.69
C LYS A 559 -12.09 12.86 -5.77
N THR A 560 -12.53 14.11 -5.64
CA THR A 560 -13.40 14.77 -6.61
C THR A 560 -12.57 15.73 -7.45
N LEU A 561 -12.63 15.61 -8.77
CA LEU A 561 -11.96 16.53 -9.71
C LEU A 561 -13.00 17.39 -10.43
N ASN A 562 -12.83 18.71 -10.35
CA ASN A 562 -13.75 19.68 -10.91
C ASN A 562 -13.02 20.94 -11.40
N LYS A 563 -13.79 21.88 -11.95
CA LYS A 563 -13.28 23.14 -12.51
C LYS A 563 -12.58 24.01 -11.45
N ALA A 564 -13.07 24.07 -10.22
CA ALA A 564 -12.46 24.89 -9.17
C ALA A 564 -11.06 24.39 -8.77
N GLY A 565 -10.87 23.07 -8.77
CA GLY A 565 -9.56 22.43 -8.58
C GLY A 565 -8.72 22.34 -9.86
N ASN A 566 -9.02 23.11 -10.92
CA ASN A 566 -8.32 23.05 -12.21
C ASN A 566 -8.20 21.64 -12.80
N TRP A 567 -9.15 20.75 -12.50
CA TRP A 567 -9.15 19.36 -12.94
C TRP A 567 -7.93 18.55 -12.47
N THR A 568 -7.31 18.94 -11.36
CA THR A 568 -6.20 18.21 -10.74
C THR A 568 -6.52 17.77 -9.32
N GLY A 569 -5.82 16.74 -8.85
CA GLY A 569 -5.86 16.32 -7.45
C GLY A 569 -4.74 15.35 -7.14
N THR A 570 -4.21 15.41 -5.91
CA THR A 570 -3.09 14.55 -5.49
C THR A 570 -3.51 13.65 -4.35
N PHE A 571 -3.20 12.36 -4.43
CA PHE A 571 -3.21 11.47 -3.28
C PHE A 571 -1.83 11.52 -2.65
N GLU A 572 -1.74 12.20 -1.50
CA GLU A 572 -0.47 12.56 -0.87
C GLU A 572 -0.05 11.55 0.19
N LYS A 573 1.26 11.46 0.44
CA LYS A 573 1.87 10.75 1.57
C LYS A 573 1.50 9.27 1.66
N LEU A 574 1.44 8.60 0.52
CA LEU A 574 1.17 7.16 0.43
C LEU A 574 2.43 6.37 0.78
N ILE A 575 2.30 5.33 1.60
CA ILE A 575 3.47 4.48 1.92
C ILE A 575 3.69 3.45 0.82
N PRO A 576 4.90 3.33 0.24
CA PRO A 576 5.11 2.47 -0.91
C PRO A 576 5.22 0.98 -0.58
N PHE A 577 5.17 0.55 0.68
CA PHE A 577 5.37 -0.85 1.09
C PHE A 577 4.65 -1.23 2.41
N ASP A 578 4.41 -2.52 2.58
CA ASP A 578 3.77 -3.14 3.75
C ASP A 578 4.73 -3.29 4.96
N ASN A 579 4.24 -3.82 6.08
CA ASN A 579 5.05 -3.96 7.30
C ASN A 579 6.29 -4.86 7.12
N LEU A 580 6.33 -5.69 6.06
CA LEU A 580 7.43 -6.61 5.75
C LEU A 580 8.34 -6.10 4.62
N GLY A 581 8.08 -4.90 4.11
CA GLY A 581 8.84 -4.25 3.05
C GLY A 581 8.45 -4.71 1.63
N TYR A 582 7.32 -5.40 1.43
CA TYR A 582 6.79 -5.67 0.10
C TYR A 582 6.05 -4.46 -0.42
N HIS A 583 6.36 -4.05 -1.65
CA HIS A 583 5.78 -2.85 -2.21
C HIS A 583 4.27 -2.94 -2.50
N PHE A 584 3.63 -1.78 -2.54
CA PHE A 584 2.28 -1.60 -3.03
C PHE A 584 2.27 -1.06 -4.47
N GLU A 585 1.32 -1.50 -5.28
CA GLU A 585 1.01 -0.94 -6.59
C GLU A 585 -0.26 -0.11 -6.50
N TYR A 586 -0.15 1.17 -6.84
CA TYR A 586 -1.22 2.16 -6.78
C TYR A 586 -1.79 2.40 -8.17
N THR A 587 -3.10 2.23 -8.30
CA THR A 587 -3.83 2.51 -9.55
C THR A 587 -5.00 3.46 -9.29
N VAL A 588 -5.25 4.32 -10.27
CA VAL A 588 -6.39 5.24 -10.25
C VAL A 588 -7.50 4.66 -11.11
N LYS A 589 -8.73 4.69 -10.59
CA LYS A 589 -9.95 4.36 -11.32
C LYS A 589 -10.87 5.57 -11.35
N GLU A 590 -11.40 5.89 -12.52
CA GLU A 590 -12.46 6.88 -12.65
C GLU A 590 -13.83 6.19 -12.44
N VAL A 591 -14.73 6.84 -11.70
CA VAL A 591 -16.13 6.43 -11.65
C VAL A 591 -16.76 6.73 -13.01
N ALA A 592 -17.33 5.70 -13.65
CA ALA A 592 -17.84 5.78 -15.01
C ALA A 592 -18.78 6.98 -15.21
N LEU A 593 -18.51 7.76 -16.27
CA LEU A 593 -19.28 8.94 -16.62
C LEU A 593 -20.06 8.71 -17.92
N GLU A 594 -21.37 8.82 -17.83
CA GLU A 594 -22.26 8.52 -18.96
C GLU A 594 -21.95 9.36 -20.20
N GLY A 595 -21.83 8.66 -21.33
CA GLY A 595 -21.58 9.25 -22.64
C GLY A 595 -20.16 9.73 -22.87
N PHE A 596 -19.19 9.37 -22.03
CA PHE A 596 -17.76 9.61 -22.25
C PHE A 596 -16.99 8.29 -22.29
N GLU A 597 -15.98 8.23 -23.15
CA GLU A 597 -14.98 7.15 -23.14
C GLU A 597 -13.77 7.62 -22.33
N SER A 598 -13.36 6.84 -21.32
CA SER A 598 -12.22 7.17 -20.44
C SER A 598 -10.97 6.41 -20.84
N LYS A 599 -9.82 7.10 -20.81
CA LYS A 599 -8.49 6.52 -20.98
C LYS A 599 -7.60 7.02 -19.84
N ILE A 600 -6.91 6.10 -19.15
CA ILE A 600 -6.00 6.40 -18.03
C ILE A 600 -4.58 6.06 -18.45
N GLU A 601 -3.66 7.01 -18.26
CA GLU A 601 -2.26 6.90 -18.65
C GLU A 601 -1.37 7.31 -17.47
N TYR A 602 -0.25 6.62 -17.30
CA TYR A 602 0.70 6.84 -16.21
C TYR A 602 2.01 7.33 -16.81
N SER A 603 2.65 8.33 -16.18
CA SER A 603 3.91 8.91 -16.67
C SER A 603 5.05 7.89 -16.81
N ASN A 604 5.01 6.80 -16.03
CA ASN A 604 6.00 5.73 -16.06
C ASN A 604 5.71 4.60 -17.06
N ASN A 605 4.59 4.66 -17.81
CA ASN A 605 4.13 3.63 -18.75
C ASN A 605 3.93 2.21 -18.16
N LYS A 606 3.76 2.07 -16.83
CA LYS A 606 3.59 0.76 -16.15
C LYS A 606 2.16 0.46 -15.70
N ASN A 607 1.21 1.36 -15.96
CA ASN A 607 -0.20 1.28 -15.52
C ASN A 607 -0.44 1.33 -13.99
N PHE A 608 0.61 1.57 -13.20
CA PHE A 608 0.54 1.75 -11.75
C PHE A 608 1.71 2.62 -11.25
N VAL A 609 1.57 3.18 -10.06
CA VAL A 609 2.64 3.87 -9.30
C VAL A 609 3.10 2.96 -8.15
N LYS A 610 4.40 2.91 -7.81
CA LYS A 610 4.93 1.92 -6.86
C LYS A 610 5.98 2.45 -5.88
N ALA A 611 7.14 2.84 -6.37
CA ALA A 611 8.29 3.22 -5.54
C ALA A 611 8.60 4.72 -5.53
N GLU A 612 8.14 5.44 -6.56
CA GLU A 612 8.36 6.88 -6.73
C GLU A 612 7.01 7.53 -7.01
N SER A 613 6.90 8.83 -6.69
CA SER A 613 5.72 9.62 -7.05
C SER A 613 5.46 9.57 -8.55
N GLY A 614 4.19 9.58 -8.94
CA GLY A 614 3.79 9.40 -10.32
C GLY A 614 2.63 10.28 -10.72
N ASP A 615 2.60 10.63 -12.01
CA ASP A 615 1.53 11.43 -12.60
C ASP A 615 0.61 10.54 -13.43
N VAL A 616 -0.69 10.74 -13.25
CA VAL A 616 -1.76 9.98 -13.90
C VAL A 616 -2.63 10.95 -14.67
N THR A 617 -2.70 10.75 -15.98
CA THR A 617 -3.58 11.52 -16.87
C THR A 617 -4.82 10.71 -17.19
N ILE A 618 -5.99 11.25 -16.90
CA ILE A 618 -7.28 10.66 -17.29
C ILE A 618 -7.87 11.51 -18.41
N THR A 619 -8.08 10.94 -19.60
CA THR A 619 -8.68 11.65 -20.75
C THR A 619 -10.08 11.13 -21.02
N ASN A 620 -11.08 12.01 -20.93
CA ASN A 620 -12.47 11.70 -21.27
C ASN A 620 -12.75 12.24 -22.64
N THR A 621 -13.17 11.35 -23.52
CA THR A 621 -13.43 11.64 -24.92
C THR A 621 -14.93 11.63 -25.16
N LYS A 622 -15.45 12.72 -25.74
CA LYS A 622 -16.85 12.84 -26.18
C LYS A 622 -16.91 12.73 -27.69
N ASN A 623 -17.70 11.77 -28.19
CA ASN A 623 -18.10 11.74 -29.60
C ASN A 623 -19.52 12.31 -29.71
N ILE A 624 -19.69 13.35 -30.52
CA ILE A 624 -21.02 13.87 -30.88
C ILE A 624 -21.23 13.51 -32.34
N GLU A 625 -22.29 12.77 -32.61
CA GLU A 625 -22.63 12.32 -33.96
C GLU A 625 -24.11 12.57 -34.26
N ILE A 626 -24.42 12.62 -35.55
CA ILE A 626 -25.76 12.80 -36.08
C ILE A 626 -25.91 11.92 -37.31
N GLU A 627 -27.01 11.17 -37.39
CA GLU A 627 -27.34 10.26 -38.49
C GLU A 627 -28.56 10.79 -39.25
N PHE A 628 -28.52 10.68 -40.58
CA PHE A 628 -29.61 11.03 -41.49
C PHE A 628 -29.98 9.85 -42.36
N PHE A 629 -31.21 9.85 -42.88
CA PHE A 629 -31.73 8.87 -43.82
C PHE A 629 -32.09 9.52 -45.15
N LYS A 630 -31.43 9.09 -46.22
CA LYS A 630 -31.63 9.57 -47.58
C LYS A 630 -32.55 8.64 -48.37
N TYR A 631 -33.61 9.19 -48.96
CA TYR A 631 -34.61 8.40 -49.67
C TYR A 631 -35.23 9.11 -50.88
N LYS A 632 -35.96 8.32 -51.68
CA LYS A 632 -36.93 8.73 -52.70
C LYS A 632 -38.32 8.18 -52.32
N THR A 633 -39.36 8.76 -52.90
CA THR A 633 -40.73 8.23 -52.76
C THR A 633 -41.18 7.63 -54.08
N GLU A 634 -41.59 6.37 -54.06
CA GLU A 634 -42.27 5.70 -55.18
C GLU A 634 -43.51 4.99 -54.63
N ASN A 635 -44.68 5.21 -55.24
CA ASN A 635 -45.96 4.66 -54.78
C ASN A 635 -46.19 4.85 -53.27
N GLU A 636 -45.92 6.06 -52.76
CA GLU A 636 -46.02 6.45 -51.35
C GLU A 636 -45.05 5.72 -50.38
N GLN A 637 -44.17 4.84 -50.88
CA GLN A 637 -43.15 4.16 -50.08
C GLN A 637 -41.80 4.88 -50.14
N LYS A 638 -41.12 4.96 -48.99
CA LYS A 638 -39.76 5.50 -48.87
C LYS A 638 -38.75 4.42 -49.27
N ILE A 639 -38.01 4.68 -50.34
CA ILE A 639 -36.95 3.80 -50.84
C ILE A 639 -35.61 4.48 -50.59
N ALA A 640 -34.71 3.78 -49.91
CA ALA A 640 -33.36 4.25 -49.61
C ALA A 640 -32.57 4.62 -50.88
N LEU A 641 -31.78 5.69 -50.82
CA LEU A 641 -30.90 6.11 -51.91
C LEU A 641 -29.42 5.98 -51.49
N PRO A 642 -28.66 5.03 -52.05
CA PRO A 642 -27.23 4.91 -51.82
C PRO A 642 -26.41 5.89 -52.66
N ASP A 643 -25.14 6.05 -52.28
CA ASP A 643 -24.07 6.75 -53.02
C ASP A 643 -24.33 8.24 -53.28
N VAL A 644 -25.24 8.86 -52.50
CA VAL A 644 -25.49 10.30 -52.53
C VAL A 644 -24.45 11.00 -51.64
N GLU A 645 -23.79 12.02 -52.18
CA GLU A 645 -22.69 12.71 -51.49
C GLU A 645 -23.18 13.95 -50.75
N PHE A 646 -22.84 14.02 -49.46
CA PHE A 646 -23.15 15.13 -48.57
C PHE A 646 -21.88 15.76 -48.03
N GLU A 647 -21.80 17.07 -48.13
CA GLU A 647 -20.71 17.86 -47.58
C GLU A 647 -21.19 18.62 -46.33
N LEU A 648 -20.35 18.61 -45.28
CA LEU A 648 -20.62 19.30 -44.02
C LEU A 648 -20.02 20.70 -44.02
N TYR A 649 -20.81 21.67 -43.60
CA TYR A 649 -20.42 23.06 -43.41
C TYR A 649 -20.59 23.45 -41.95
N LYS A 650 -19.72 24.32 -41.43
CA LYS A 650 -19.82 24.91 -40.10
C LYS A 650 -19.86 26.43 -40.22
N GLN A 651 -20.74 27.06 -39.45
CA GLN A 651 -20.84 28.51 -39.41
C GLN A 651 -19.64 29.10 -38.65
N ASP A 652 -19.00 30.10 -39.25
CA ASP A 652 -17.94 30.88 -38.62
C ASP A 652 -18.49 32.07 -37.81
N ILE A 653 -17.58 32.86 -37.24
CA ILE A 653 -17.93 34.04 -36.45
C ILE A 653 -18.57 35.18 -37.29
N THR A 654 -18.50 35.12 -38.61
CA THR A 654 -19.11 36.09 -39.54
C THR A 654 -20.47 35.62 -40.06
N GLU A 655 -21.02 34.58 -39.42
CA GLU A 655 -22.28 33.93 -39.79
C GLU A 655 -22.24 33.22 -41.16
N ARG A 656 -21.05 32.99 -41.71
CA ARG A 656 -20.87 32.31 -43.00
C ARG A 656 -20.63 30.82 -42.79
N TYR A 657 -21.31 29.99 -43.57
CA TYR A 657 -21.08 28.55 -43.60
C TYR A 657 -19.86 28.22 -44.46
N LEU A 658 -18.81 27.69 -43.84
CA LEU A 658 -17.58 27.24 -44.51
C LEU A 658 -17.49 25.70 -44.48
N PRO A 659 -16.94 25.06 -45.51
CA PRO A 659 -16.74 23.61 -45.50
C PRO A 659 -15.91 23.16 -44.30
N VAL A 660 -16.38 22.14 -43.59
CA VAL A 660 -15.59 21.49 -42.54
C VAL A 660 -14.48 20.71 -43.21
N GLN A 661 -13.24 20.93 -42.79
CA GLN A 661 -12.08 20.23 -43.34
C GLN A 661 -11.48 19.22 -42.37
N LYS A 662 -11.05 18.09 -42.92
CA LYS A 662 -10.25 17.06 -42.24
C LYS A 662 -9.05 16.74 -43.13
N ASN A 663 -7.84 16.91 -42.60
CA ASN A 663 -6.58 16.71 -43.34
C ASN A 663 -6.51 17.49 -44.67
N GLY A 664 -6.97 18.75 -44.67
CA GLY A 664 -6.96 19.62 -45.85
C GLY A 664 -8.00 19.30 -46.92
N LYS A 665 -8.92 18.36 -46.66
CA LYS A 665 -10.04 18.01 -47.57
C LYS A 665 -11.37 18.28 -46.90
N ASN A 666 -12.36 18.68 -47.68
CA ASN A 666 -13.72 18.88 -47.18
C ASN A 666 -14.32 17.55 -46.72
N VAL A 667 -15.09 17.59 -45.63
CA VAL A 667 -15.76 16.42 -45.06
C VAL A 667 -16.95 16.07 -45.94
N VAL A 668 -16.79 15.03 -46.75
CA VAL A 668 -17.83 14.46 -47.62
C VAL A 668 -18.13 13.04 -47.17
N VAL A 669 -19.42 12.73 -47.00
CA VAL A 669 -19.92 11.39 -46.65
C VAL A 669 -20.91 10.91 -47.70
N LYS A 670 -21.00 9.59 -47.88
CA LYS A 670 -21.94 8.94 -48.81
C LYS A 670 -23.04 8.23 -48.04
N SER A 671 -24.26 8.28 -48.56
CA SER A 671 -25.33 7.40 -48.10
C SER A 671 -25.01 5.94 -48.42
N GLY A 672 -25.20 5.05 -47.45
CA GLY A 672 -25.01 3.61 -47.64
C GLY A 672 -26.17 2.96 -48.41
N ALA A 673 -26.09 1.64 -48.61
CA ALA A 673 -27.15 0.83 -49.23
C ALA A 673 -28.53 0.99 -48.57
N ASN A 674 -28.54 1.25 -47.26
CA ASN A 674 -29.74 1.52 -46.47
C ASN A 674 -30.15 3.00 -46.46
N GLY A 675 -29.53 3.85 -47.29
CA GLY A 675 -29.80 5.28 -47.38
C GLY A 675 -29.26 6.10 -46.21
N LYS A 676 -28.68 5.47 -45.18
CA LYS A 676 -28.19 6.19 -44.00
C LYS A 676 -26.80 6.76 -44.23
N PHE A 677 -26.54 7.92 -43.63
CA PHE A 677 -25.22 8.51 -43.53
C PHE A 677 -25.08 9.28 -42.22
N LYS A 678 -23.86 9.46 -41.74
CA LYS A 678 -23.62 10.15 -40.47
C LYS A 678 -22.44 11.10 -40.53
N PHE A 679 -22.49 12.13 -39.71
CA PHE A 679 -21.36 12.97 -39.35
C PHE A 679 -21.02 12.73 -37.89
N ASP A 680 -19.74 12.49 -37.60
CA ASP A 680 -19.23 12.25 -36.25
C ASP A 680 -18.22 13.32 -35.84
N ASN A 681 -17.81 13.27 -34.57
CA ASN A 681 -16.84 14.19 -33.99
C ASN A 681 -17.22 15.67 -34.23
N LEU A 682 -18.48 15.98 -33.94
CA LEU A 682 -18.98 17.35 -34.08
C LEU A 682 -18.61 18.18 -32.87
N GLU A 683 -18.03 19.36 -33.11
CA GLU A 683 -17.73 20.36 -32.08
C GLU A 683 -18.97 21.24 -31.85
N VAL A 684 -19.01 22.01 -30.76
CA VAL A 684 -20.05 23.05 -30.59
C VAL A 684 -20.06 24.02 -31.78
N GLY A 685 -21.25 24.34 -32.24
CA GLY A 685 -21.49 25.31 -33.30
C GLY A 685 -22.68 24.95 -34.19
N LYS A 686 -22.97 25.85 -35.13
CA LYS A 686 -24.01 25.67 -36.14
C LYS A 686 -23.42 25.02 -37.38
N TYR A 687 -24.15 24.06 -37.92
CA TYR A 687 -23.77 23.25 -39.06
C TYR A 687 -24.86 23.28 -40.12
N ALA A 688 -24.44 23.08 -41.36
CA ALA A 688 -25.31 22.90 -42.50
C ALA A 688 -24.81 21.73 -43.35
N ILE A 689 -25.73 21.05 -44.01
CA ILE A 689 -25.44 19.92 -44.89
C ILE A 689 -25.82 20.32 -46.29
N LYS A 690 -24.91 20.11 -47.25
CA LYS A 690 -25.18 20.31 -48.67
C LYS A 690 -25.12 18.97 -49.38
N GLU A 691 -26.17 18.65 -50.13
CA GLU A 691 -26.08 17.57 -51.12
C GLU A 691 -25.29 18.11 -52.31
N ILE A 692 -24.17 17.48 -52.64
CA ILE A 692 -23.26 17.94 -53.71
C ILE A 692 -23.37 17.09 -54.97
N LYS A 693 -23.99 15.91 -54.87
CA LYS A 693 -24.23 15.01 -55.98
C LYS A 693 -25.56 14.30 -55.80
N ALA A 694 -26.51 14.56 -56.69
CA ALA A 694 -27.77 13.86 -56.75
C ALA A 694 -27.63 12.54 -57.53
N PRO A 695 -28.42 11.49 -57.21
CA PRO A 695 -28.54 10.32 -58.07
C PRO A 695 -29.11 10.69 -59.45
N GLU A 696 -28.82 9.85 -60.44
CA GLU A 696 -29.31 10.01 -61.80
C GLU A 696 -30.85 10.12 -61.87
N GLY A 697 -31.35 11.08 -62.63
CA GLY A 697 -32.80 11.36 -62.76
C GLY A 697 -33.41 12.15 -61.59
N TYR A 698 -32.62 12.57 -60.60
CA TYR A 698 -33.06 13.38 -59.47
C TYR A 698 -32.49 14.79 -59.49
N ARG A 699 -33.23 15.72 -58.89
CA ARG A 699 -32.82 17.10 -58.74
C ARG A 699 -31.73 17.22 -57.67
N LEU A 700 -30.66 17.94 -58.01
CA LEU A 700 -29.68 18.43 -57.04
C LEU A 700 -30.22 19.69 -56.34
N PRO A 701 -30.38 19.69 -55.00
CA PRO A 701 -30.78 20.89 -54.27
C PRO A 701 -29.77 22.05 -54.46
N LYS A 702 -30.25 23.26 -54.76
CA LYS A 702 -29.35 24.44 -54.95
C LYS A 702 -28.76 24.97 -53.63
N GLY A 703 -29.41 24.71 -52.48
CA GLY A 703 -29.02 25.21 -51.15
C GLY A 703 -28.67 24.10 -50.15
N PHE A 704 -28.58 24.47 -48.87
CA PHE A 704 -28.42 23.48 -47.80
C PHE A 704 -29.68 22.64 -47.65
N VAL A 705 -29.51 21.33 -47.45
CA VAL A 705 -30.62 20.40 -47.25
C VAL A 705 -31.05 20.35 -45.79
N ARG A 706 -30.14 20.61 -44.85
CA ARG A 706 -30.41 20.66 -43.40
C ARG A 706 -29.47 21.61 -42.70
N GLU A 707 -29.97 22.24 -41.64
CA GLU A 707 -29.19 23.04 -40.71
C GLU A 707 -29.47 22.57 -39.27
N PHE A 708 -28.44 22.57 -38.43
CA PHE A 708 -28.54 22.18 -37.02
C PHE A 708 -27.45 22.82 -36.18
N GLU A 709 -27.64 22.84 -34.87
CA GLU A 709 -26.70 23.34 -33.88
C GLU A 709 -26.28 22.20 -32.95
N VAL A 710 -24.98 22.02 -32.78
CA VAL A 710 -24.44 21.31 -31.63
C VAL A 710 -24.37 22.30 -30.48
N THR A 711 -25.29 22.17 -29.55
CA THR A 711 -25.40 23.05 -28.38
C THR A 711 -24.18 22.95 -27.46
N ASN A 712 -24.04 23.93 -26.57
CA ASN A 712 -23.00 23.93 -25.53
C ASN A 712 -23.09 22.75 -24.53
N GLN A 713 -24.18 21.99 -24.54
CA GLN A 713 -24.37 20.75 -23.77
C GLN A 713 -24.01 19.48 -24.58
N GLY A 714 -23.58 19.65 -25.84
CA GLY A 714 -23.29 18.54 -26.75
C GLY A 714 -24.53 17.83 -27.31
N LYS A 715 -25.70 18.47 -27.22
CA LYS A 715 -26.96 17.97 -27.82
C LYS A 715 -27.16 18.59 -29.20
N ILE A 716 -27.78 17.83 -30.10
CA ILE A 716 -28.24 18.34 -31.40
C ILE A 716 -29.53 19.11 -31.20
N LYS A 717 -29.56 20.34 -31.69
CA LYS A 717 -30.75 21.17 -31.83
C LYS A 717 -30.92 21.49 -33.31
N TYR A 718 -31.94 20.97 -33.94
CA TYR A 718 -32.23 21.29 -35.35
C TYR A 718 -32.86 22.67 -35.47
N SER A 719 -32.53 23.40 -36.53
CA SER A 719 -33.16 24.70 -36.81
C SER A 719 -34.51 24.46 -37.49
N GLU A 720 -35.54 25.12 -36.94
CA GLU A 720 -36.90 25.32 -37.49
C GLU A 720 -37.99 24.27 -37.15
N SER A 721 -39.19 24.80 -36.86
CA SER A 721 -40.44 24.08 -36.59
C SER A 721 -41.19 23.63 -37.86
N ILE A 722 -40.61 23.83 -39.04
CA ILE A 722 -41.26 23.60 -40.34
C ILE A 722 -41.37 22.10 -40.65
N TYR A 723 -40.56 21.26 -40.01
CA TYR A 723 -40.50 19.82 -40.29
C TYR A 723 -41.56 18.97 -39.55
N GLY A 724 -42.43 19.57 -38.73
CA GLY A 724 -43.53 18.87 -38.05
C GLY A 724 -43.12 17.84 -36.98
N SER A 725 -41.94 17.22 -37.06
CA SER A 725 -41.34 16.31 -36.08
C SER A 725 -39.84 16.08 -36.29
N ASP A 726 -39.16 15.59 -35.24
CA ASP A 726 -37.75 15.16 -35.27
C ASP A 726 -37.49 14.09 -36.33
N GLU A 727 -38.43 13.14 -36.48
CA GLU A 727 -38.29 12.04 -37.43
C GLU A 727 -38.17 12.56 -38.87
N VAL A 728 -38.89 13.63 -39.22
CA VAL A 728 -38.83 14.27 -40.53
C VAL A 728 -37.54 15.06 -40.72
N PHE A 729 -36.99 15.65 -39.65
CA PHE A 729 -35.72 16.38 -39.73
C PHE A 729 -34.57 15.48 -40.17
N TYR A 730 -34.47 14.27 -39.62
CA TYR A 730 -33.40 13.33 -39.98
C TYR A 730 -33.57 12.70 -41.37
N GLN A 731 -34.69 12.92 -42.05
CA GLN A 731 -35.03 12.29 -43.32
C GLN A 731 -34.90 13.27 -44.49
N ILE A 732 -34.07 12.97 -45.48
CA ILE A 732 -33.81 13.82 -46.64
C ILE A 732 -34.36 13.15 -47.92
N GLN A 733 -35.29 13.81 -48.60
CA GLN A 733 -35.90 13.30 -49.83
C GLN A 733 -35.25 13.90 -51.08
N ASN A 734 -35.07 13.10 -52.15
CA ASN A 734 -34.85 13.65 -53.48
C ASN A 734 -36.11 13.63 -54.33
N PHE A 735 -36.26 14.68 -55.13
CA PHE A 735 -37.37 14.83 -56.06
C PHE A 735 -36.91 14.47 -57.47
N LYS A 736 -37.69 13.63 -58.15
CA LYS A 736 -37.42 13.23 -59.54
C LYS A 736 -37.53 14.43 -60.48
N LEU A 737 -36.74 14.45 -61.55
CA LEU A 737 -36.89 15.39 -62.64
C LEU A 737 -38.19 15.11 -63.41
N ASN A 738 -38.92 16.16 -63.76
CA ASN A 738 -40.09 16.04 -64.63
C ASN A 738 -39.62 16.19 -66.10
N PRO A 739 -40.29 15.56 -67.07
CA PRO A 739 -39.97 15.81 -68.48
C PRO A 739 -40.24 17.28 -68.86
N MET A 740 -39.36 17.88 -69.69
CA MET A 740 -39.61 19.21 -70.25
C MET A 740 -40.55 19.12 -71.45
N TYR A 741 -41.34 20.17 -71.71
CA TYR A 741 -42.23 20.22 -72.88
C TYR A 741 -42.66 21.65 -73.18
N PHE A 742 -43.15 21.93 -74.37
CA PHE A 742 -43.90 23.16 -74.63
C PHE A 742 -45.24 22.87 -75.29
N MET A 743 -46.18 23.79 -75.11
CA MET A 743 -47.50 23.67 -75.71
C MET A 743 -47.54 24.44 -77.04
N PHE A 744 -48.24 23.91 -78.04
CA PHE A 744 -48.52 24.64 -79.27
C PHE A 744 -49.95 24.40 -79.75
N SER A 745 -50.54 25.36 -80.45
CA SER A 745 -51.80 25.16 -81.17
C SER A 745 -51.57 25.27 -82.67
N LYS A 746 -52.38 24.55 -83.47
CA LYS A 746 -52.34 24.64 -84.92
C LYS A 746 -53.55 25.40 -85.41
N GLN A 747 -53.32 26.58 -85.97
CA GLN A 747 -54.37 27.49 -86.44
C GLN A 747 -54.27 27.75 -87.94
N ASP A 748 -55.35 28.25 -88.52
CA ASP A 748 -55.35 28.88 -89.84
C ASP A 748 -54.94 30.36 -89.77
N SER A 749 -54.93 31.04 -90.90
CA SER A 749 -54.56 32.47 -90.98
C SER A 749 -55.58 33.42 -90.34
N LEU A 750 -56.81 32.96 -90.10
CA LEU A 750 -57.86 33.71 -89.40
C LEU A 750 -57.80 33.48 -87.87
N GLY A 751 -56.98 32.53 -87.40
CA GLY A 751 -56.82 32.19 -85.98
C GLY A 751 -57.71 31.04 -85.51
N GLU A 752 -58.46 30.41 -86.41
CA GLU A 752 -59.31 29.26 -86.09
C GLU A 752 -58.47 27.98 -85.99
N LEU A 753 -58.86 27.08 -85.07
CA LEU A 753 -58.15 25.81 -84.89
C LEU A 753 -58.31 24.91 -86.12
N ILE A 754 -57.20 24.38 -86.63
CA ILE A 754 -57.23 23.35 -87.65
C ILE A 754 -57.57 22.03 -86.96
N LYS A 755 -58.74 21.45 -87.31
CA LYS A 755 -59.28 20.21 -86.73
C LYS A 755 -59.29 19.01 -87.68
N GLN A 756 -58.47 19.03 -88.73
CA GLN A 756 -58.44 17.97 -89.73
C GLN A 756 -57.01 17.71 -90.23
N GLY A 757 -56.71 16.44 -90.52
CA GLY A 757 -55.40 16.01 -91.02
C GLY A 757 -54.35 15.81 -89.93
N THR A 758 -53.11 15.56 -90.37
CA THR A 758 -51.97 15.27 -89.48
C THR A 758 -50.92 16.36 -89.63
N LEU A 759 -50.42 16.88 -88.51
CA LEU A 759 -49.27 17.76 -88.45
C LEU A 759 -48.04 16.95 -88.06
N VAL A 760 -46.95 17.09 -88.81
CA VAL A 760 -45.65 16.56 -88.39
C VAL A 760 -44.72 17.73 -88.15
N LEU A 761 -44.24 17.86 -86.92
CA LEU A 761 -43.24 18.85 -86.53
C LEU A 761 -41.88 18.18 -86.40
N GLU A 762 -40.84 18.88 -86.83
CA GLU A 762 -39.45 18.45 -86.77
C GLU A 762 -38.63 19.52 -86.05
N LEU A 763 -38.03 19.14 -84.93
CA LEU A 763 -37.10 19.93 -84.14
C LEU A 763 -35.67 19.51 -84.50
N LYS A 764 -34.90 20.40 -85.10
CA LYS A 764 -33.49 20.17 -85.50
C LYS A 764 -32.53 20.98 -84.65
N GLY A 765 -31.34 20.47 -84.43
CA GLY A 765 -30.32 21.14 -83.60
C GLY A 765 -29.27 20.13 -83.16
N PRO A 766 -28.69 20.26 -81.95
CA PRO A 766 -27.76 19.27 -81.39
C PRO A 766 -28.32 17.84 -81.34
N LYS A 767 -29.65 17.71 -81.27
CA LYS A 767 -30.37 16.44 -81.36
C LYS A 767 -31.67 16.63 -82.11
N GLU A 768 -32.01 15.71 -83.01
CA GLU A 768 -33.22 15.84 -83.81
C GLU A 768 -34.38 15.05 -83.22
N LYS A 769 -35.60 15.60 -83.30
CA LYS A 769 -36.85 14.89 -82.98
C LYS A 769 -37.95 15.26 -83.97
N THR A 770 -38.62 14.25 -84.48
CA THR A 770 -39.86 14.42 -85.25
C THR A 770 -41.04 13.89 -84.44
N GLN A 771 -42.15 14.62 -84.38
CA GLN A 771 -43.36 14.19 -83.71
C GLN A 771 -44.60 14.47 -84.57
N SER A 772 -45.50 13.48 -84.63
CA SER A 772 -46.74 13.53 -85.41
C SER A 772 -47.93 13.76 -84.49
N TYR A 773 -48.87 14.59 -84.94
CA TYR A 773 -50.05 15.01 -84.18
C TYR A 773 -51.30 14.89 -85.05
N ASP A 774 -52.32 14.21 -84.53
CA ASP A 774 -53.64 14.13 -85.16
C ASP A 774 -54.44 15.39 -84.82
N LEU A 775 -54.65 16.25 -85.82
CA LEU A 775 -55.33 17.53 -85.62
C LEU A 775 -56.82 17.38 -85.35
N THR A 776 -57.44 16.21 -85.59
CA THR A 776 -58.85 15.98 -85.20
C THR A 776 -59.07 16.12 -83.69
N THR A 777 -58.00 15.96 -82.91
CA THR A 777 -58.00 16.12 -81.45
C THR A 777 -57.62 17.54 -80.99
N SER A 778 -57.52 18.51 -81.91
CA SER A 778 -57.12 19.88 -81.60
C SER A 778 -58.15 20.59 -80.71
N THR A 779 -57.70 21.09 -79.56
CA THR A 779 -58.48 21.85 -78.59
C THR A 779 -57.82 23.18 -78.28
N GLU A 780 -58.51 24.08 -77.58
CA GLU A 780 -57.92 25.36 -77.14
C GLU A 780 -56.69 25.18 -76.23
N ASN A 781 -56.56 24.04 -75.54
CA ASN A 781 -55.39 23.73 -74.71
C ASN A 781 -54.13 23.44 -75.53
N GLY A 782 -54.28 23.15 -76.83
CA GLY A 782 -53.18 22.81 -77.73
C GLY A 782 -52.61 21.40 -77.54
N PHE A 783 -51.51 21.14 -78.23
CA PHE A 783 -50.75 19.90 -78.20
C PHE A 783 -49.47 20.07 -77.38
N LYS A 784 -49.05 18.99 -76.71
CA LYS A 784 -47.79 18.93 -75.98
C LYS A 784 -46.67 18.43 -76.89
N PHE A 785 -45.62 19.22 -77.05
CA PHE A 785 -44.36 18.78 -77.65
C PHE A 785 -43.37 18.43 -76.53
N ASP A 786 -43.16 17.13 -76.32
CA ASP A 786 -42.26 16.64 -75.27
C ASP A 786 -40.79 16.83 -75.65
N ILE A 787 -39.96 17.19 -74.69
CA ILE A 787 -38.50 17.21 -74.79
C ILE A 787 -37.97 16.14 -73.81
N PRO A 788 -37.48 14.99 -74.32
CA PRO A 788 -36.86 13.97 -73.49
C PRO A 788 -35.69 14.52 -72.66
N ASP A 789 -35.44 13.91 -71.50
CA ASP A 789 -34.41 14.37 -70.53
C ASP A 789 -32.98 14.34 -71.09
N ASP A 790 -32.74 13.58 -72.15
CA ASP A 790 -31.44 13.43 -72.81
C ASP A 790 -31.23 14.43 -73.98
N PHE A 791 -32.08 15.46 -74.09
CA PHE A 791 -31.87 16.58 -75.00
C PHE A 791 -30.84 17.56 -74.40
N PRO A 792 -29.69 17.78 -75.07
CA PRO A 792 -28.67 18.67 -74.54
C PRO A 792 -29.12 20.14 -74.58
N THR A 793 -28.51 20.97 -73.73
CA THR A 793 -28.63 22.43 -73.83
C THR A 793 -28.17 22.90 -75.21
N GLY A 794 -28.95 23.74 -75.87
CA GLY A 794 -28.59 24.29 -77.18
C GLY A 794 -29.72 25.01 -77.90
N ASP A 795 -29.39 25.50 -79.09
CA ASP A 795 -30.31 26.16 -80.00
C ASP A 795 -30.87 25.17 -81.02
N TYR A 796 -32.18 25.16 -81.17
CA TYR A 796 -32.95 24.27 -82.01
C TYR A 796 -33.86 25.08 -82.95
N VAL A 797 -34.26 24.45 -84.04
CA VAL A 797 -35.20 25.01 -85.02
C VAL A 797 -36.36 24.04 -85.16
N LEU A 798 -37.56 24.49 -84.77
CA LEU A 798 -38.80 23.75 -84.97
C LEU A 798 -39.41 24.17 -86.30
N THR A 799 -39.67 23.19 -87.16
CA THR A 799 -40.25 23.37 -88.48
C THR A 799 -41.41 22.42 -88.70
N GLU A 800 -42.37 22.83 -89.54
CA GLU A 800 -43.37 21.90 -90.06
C GLU A 800 -42.70 21.01 -91.10
N LYS A 801 -42.80 19.69 -90.97
CA LYS A 801 -42.28 18.74 -91.96
C LYS A 801 -43.31 18.49 -93.04
N THR A 802 -44.56 18.22 -92.64
CA THR A 802 -45.72 18.01 -93.51
C THR A 802 -46.90 18.83 -93.03
N ALA A 803 -47.55 19.54 -93.97
CA ALA A 803 -48.77 20.30 -93.70
C ALA A 803 -50.00 19.39 -93.59
N PRO A 804 -51.02 19.75 -92.80
CA PRO A 804 -52.29 19.05 -92.81
C PRO A 804 -53.01 19.20 -94.16
N ILE A 805 -53.78 18.16 -94.53
CA ILE A 805 -54.53 18.11 -95.79
C ILE A 805 -55.44 19.35 -95.92
N GLY A 806 -55.34 20.04 -97.06
CA GLY A 806 -56.09 21.27 -97.35
C GLY A 806 -55.38 22.58 -96.97
N TYR A 807 -54.17 22.51 -96.41
CA TYR A 807 -53.38 23.68 -96.01
C TYR A 807 -51.98 23.66 -96.65
N ALA A 808 -51.46 24.85 -96.95
CA ALA A 808 -50.10 25.02 -97.42
C ALA A 808 -49.13 24.83 -96.26
N LYS A 809 -47.99 24.18 -96.54
CA LYS A 809 -46.89 24.05 -95.58
C LYS A 809 -46.36 25.42 -95.20
N THR A 810 -46.28 25.69 -93.90
CA THR A 810 -45.69 26.93 -93.40
C THR A 810 -44.19 26.96 -93.70
N ASN A 811 -43.69 28.13 -94.07
CA ASN A 811 -42.26 28.41 -94.25
C ASN A 811 -41.67 29.19 -93.06
N ILE A 812 -42.36 29.16 -91.92
CA ILE A 812 -41.91 29.77 -90.68
C ILE A 812 -41.07 28.76 -89.90
N GLU A 813 -39.86 29.19 -89.52
CA GLU A 813 -38.98 28.47 -88.61
C GLU A 813 -39.05 29.09 -87.21
N TYR A 814 -39.24 28.26 -86.19
CA TYR A 814 -39.29 28.71 -84.79
C TYR A 814 -37.97 28.33 -84.11
N HIS A 815 -37.15 29.32 -83.78
CA HIS A 815 -35.86 29.10 -83.13
C HIS A 815 -36.06 29.01 -81.62
N ILE A 816 -35.81 27.82 -81.07
CA ILE A 816 -36.03 27.47 -79.67
C ILE A 816 -34.68 27.23 -78.99
N ARG A 817 -34.43 27.89 -77.87
CA ARG A 817 -33.31 27.58 -76.98
C ARG A 817 -33.79 26.67 -75.87
N ILE A 818 -33.14 25.52 -75.71
CA ILE A 818 -33.36 24.59 -74.59
C ILE A 818 -32.18 24.74 -73.65
N ASP A 819 -32.46 24.98 -72.37
CA ASP A 819 -31.49 24.94 -71.27
C ASP A 819 -31.88 23.78 -70.36
N ALA A 820 -31.12 22.69 -70.43
CA ALA A 820 -31.37 21.49 -69.65
C ALA A 820 -30.96 21.66 -68.17
N GLU A 821 -30.04 22.57 -67.85
CA GLU A 821 -29.54 22.79 -66.50
C GLU A 821 -30.51 23.63 -65.68
N ASP A 822 -30.94 24.77 -66.24
CA ASP A 822 -31.97 25.62 -65.62
C ASP A 822 -33.40 25.18 -65.96
N ARG A 823 -33.54 24.11 -66.74
CA ARG A 823 -34.80 23.49 -67.18
C ARG A 823 -35.77 24.51 -67.76
N THR A 824 -35.29 25.25 -68.76
CA THR A 824 -36.06 26.26 -69.50
C THR A 824 -36.09 26.00 -71.00
N ILE A 825 -37.21 26.31 -71.64
CA ILE A 825 -37.36 26.31 -73.10
C ILE A 825 -37.82 27.70 -73.50
N THR A 826 -37.11 28.35 -74.43
CA THR A 826 -37.40 29.72 -74.87
C THR A 826 -37.53 29.80 -76.38
N LEU A 827 -38.64 30.33 -76.88
CA LEU A 827 -38.76 30.76 -78.28
C LEU A 827 -38.00 32.08 -78.45
N VAL A 828 -36.83 32.02 -79.08
CA VAL A 828 -35.96 33.17 -79.28
C VAL A 828 -36.49 34.06 -80.40
N LYS A 829 -36.79 33.47 -81.56
CA LYS A 829 -37.25 34.19 -82.75
C LYS A 829 -38.05 33.31 -83.72
N GLU A 830 -38.82 33.95 -84.58
CA GLU A 830 -39.50 33.34 -85.75
C GLU A 830 -38.85 33.86 -87.04
N VAL A 831 -38.60 32.98 -88.00
CA VAL A 831 -38.00 33.35 -89.30
C VAL A 831 -38.93 32.94 -90.43
N LYS A 832 -39.37 33.90 -91.25
CA LYS A 832 -40.19 33.67 -92.46
C LYS A 832 -39.44 34.20 -93.68
N GLY A 833 -38.82 33.29 -94.45
CA GLY A 833 -37.96 33.70 -95.57
C GLY A 833 -36.72 34.45 -95.11
N ARG A 834 -36.60 35.75 -95.44
CA ARG A 834 -35.50 36.63 -94.98
C ARG A 834 -35.86 37.53 -93.80
N VAL A 835 -37.08 37.43 -93.28
CA VAL A 835 -37.58 38.28 -92.18
C VAL A 835 -37.45 37.53 -90.86
N GLU A 836 -36.69 38.08 -89.93
CA GLU A 836 -36.57 37.57 -88.56
C GLU A 836 -37.39 38.44 -87.59
N THR A 837 -38.22 37.80 -86.76
CA THR A 837 -39.02 38.46 -85.72
C THR A 837 -38.59 37.95 -84.34
N PRO A 838 -37.92 38.77 -83.52
CA PRO A 838 -37.57 38.39 -82.15
C PRO A 838 -38.82 38.17 -81.29
N ARG A 839 -38.82 37.13 -80.46
CA ARG A 839 -39.93 36.77 -79.57
C ARG A 839 -39.51 36.73 -78.10
N ASN A 840 -38.42 36.04 -77.79
CA ASN A 840 -37.91 35.84 -76.42
C ASN A 840 -38.98 35.40 -75.41
N ILE A 841 -39.79 34.40 -75.77
CA ILE A 841 -40.90 33.91 -74.96
C ILE A 841 -40.46 32.62 -74.25
N VAL A 842 -40.60 32.55 -72.93
CA VAL A 842 -40.31 31.34 -72.16
C VAL A 842 -41.49 30.38 -72.30
N LEU A 843 -41.28 29.31 -73.06
CA LEU A 843 -42.28 28.29 -73.33
C LEU A 843 -42.41 27.27 -72.19
N TYR A 844 -41.33 27.04 -71.47
CA TYR A 844 -41.27 26.16 -70.31
C TYR A 844 -40.27 26.69 -69.31
N LYS A 845 -40.62 26.64 -68.03
CA LYS A 845 -39.70 26.85 -66.92
C LYS A 845 -40.14 26.01 -65.73
N ASP A 846 -39.25 25.16 -65.24
CA ASP A 846 -39.47 24.42 -64.00
C ASP A 846 -38.79 25.15 -62.83
N ILE A 847 -39.61 25.70 -61.92
CA ILE A 847 -39.14 26.34 -60.69
C ILE A 847 -39.40 25.40 -59.53
N TYR A 848 -38.41 24.55 -59.22
CA TYR A 848 -38.45 23.62 -58.08
C TYR A 848 -39.67 22.68 -58.06
N GLY A 849 -40.16 22.26 -59.22
CA GLY A 849 -41.32 21.38 -59.39
C GLY A 849 -42.59 22.13 -59.77
N ASN A 850 -42.59 23.46 -59.68
CA ASN A 850 -43.67 24.29 -60.23
C ASN A 850 -43.37 24.57 -61.71
N VAL A 851 -44.05 23.84 -62.58
CA VAL A 851 -43.90 23.94 -64.03
C VAL A 851 -44.78 25.07 -64.56
N GLN A 852 -44.15 26.08 -65.15
CA GLN A 852 -44.82 27.14 -65.90
C GLN A 852 -44.64 26.89 -67.40
N THR A 853 -45.72 26.95 -68.15
CA THR A 853 -45.70 26.75 -69.60
C THR A 853 -46.42 27.88 -70.32
N GLN A 854 -45.96 28.17 -71.52
CA GLN A 854 -46.61 29.10 -72.44
C GLN A 854 -46.85 28.41 -73.78
N LYS A 855 -48.04 28.64 -74.33
CA LYS A 855 -48.48 28.09 -75.61
C LYS A 855 -48.08 28.99 -76.77
N ILE A 856 -47.62 28.41 -77.88
CA ILE A 856 -47.37 29.11 -79.15
C ILE A 856 -48.37 28.70 -80.23
N ASP A 857 -48.63 29.56 -81.19
CA ASP A 857 -49.57 29.28 -82.28
C ASP A 857 -48.82 29.09 -83.60
N ILE A 858 -48.97 27.91 -84.22
CA ILE A 858 -48.38 27.55 -85.51
C ILE A 858 -49.45 27.71 -86.59
N LYS A 859 -49.26 28.65 -87.52
CA LYS A 859 -50.28 29.04 -88.52
C LYS A 859 -49.97 28.52 -89.93
N ASN A 860 -51.00 28.03 -90.64
CA ASN A 860 -50.95 27.67 -92.06
C ASN A 860 -52.07 28.35 -92.86
N ASP A 861 -51.78 28.66 -94.11
CA ASP A 861 -52.75 29.21 -95.05
C ASP A 861 -53.56 28.08 -95.72
N LYS A 862 -54.88 28.27 -95.87
CA LYS A 862 -55.77 27.31 -96.55
C LYS A 862 -55.54 27.37 -98.07
N VAL A 863 -55.43 26.22 -98.74
CA VAL A 863 -55.21 26.19 -100.20
C VAL A 863 -56.55 26.31 -100.93
N THR A 864 -56.72 27.37 -101.73
CA THR A 864 -57.87 27.54 -102.64
C THR A 864 -57.50 27.11 -104.06
N TYR A 865 -58.11 26.05 -104.58
CA TYR A 865 -57.95 25.62 -105.98
C TYR A 865 -58.96 26.32 -106.91
N PRO A 866 -58.56 26.86 -108.07
CA PRO A 866 -59.51 27.38 -109.06
C PRO A 866 -60.24 26.23 -109.79
N TYR A 867 -61.58 26.31 -109.82
CA TYR A 867 -62.52 25.42 -110.50
C TYR A 867 -62.67 25.81 -111.98
N THR A 868 -62.33 24.94 -112.95
CA THR A 868 -62.93 24.95 -114.31
C THR A 868 -62.98 23.55 -114.92
N GLY A 869 -64.19 22.97 -115.00
CA GLY A 869 -64.51 21.69 -115.61
C GLY A 869 -66.00 21.52 -115.94
N GLY A 870 -66.53 22.36 -116.85
CA GLY A 870 -67.53 22.06 -117.90
C GLY A 870 -68.99 21.65 -117.58
N THR A 871 -69.95 22.53 -117.94
CA THR A 871 -71.39 22.28 -118.21
C THR A 871 -71.68 21.77 -119.63
N GLY A 872 -70.70 21.14 -120.31
CA GLY A 872 -70.82 20.71 -121.71
C GLY A 872 -71.41 19.31 -121.94
N THR A 873 -71.37 18.41 -120.96
CA THR A 873 -71.74 17.00 -121.17
C THR A 873 -73.19 16.68 -120.83
N LEU A 874 -73.86 17.55 -120.05
CA LEU A 874 -75.25 17.33 -119.60
C LEU A 874 -76.28 17.57 -120.71
N ILE A 875 -75.99 18.45 -121.67
CA ILE A 875 -76.92 18.84 -122.75
C ILE A 875 -77.08 17.71 -123.78
N PHE A 876 -76.01 16.97 -124.09
CA PHE A 876 -76.03 15.88 -125.06
C PHE A 876 -76.81 14.63 -124.57
N ILE A 877 -76.82 14.37 -123.26
CA ILE A 877 -77.53 13.22 -122.67
C ILE A 877 -79.05 13.47 -122.63
N VAL A 878 -79.47 14.70 -122.32
CA VAL A 878 -80.90 15.07 -122.25
C VAL A 878 -81.53 15.20 -123.64
N SER A 879 -80.79 15.73 -124.63
CA SER A 879 -81.27 15.83 -126.01
C SER A 879 -81.35 14.48 -126.73
N GLY A 880 -80.45 13.53 -126.44
CA GLY A 880 -80.50 12.16 -126.97
C GLY A 880 -81.71 11.34 -126.49
N LEU A 881 -82.10 11.48 -125.22
CA LEU A 881 -83.28 10.80 -124.65
C LEU A 881 -84.61 11.35 -125.22
N PHE A 882 -84.67 12.65 -125.54
CA PHE A 882 -85.86 13.28 -126.09
C PHE A 882 -86.14 12.87 -127.55
N VAL A 883 -85.11 12.69 -128.38
CA VAL A 883 -85.25 12.25 -129.78
C VAL A 883 -85.72 10.79 -129.87
N MET A 884 -85.24 9.90 -128.98
CA MET A 884 -85.69 8.50 -128.95
C MET A 884 -87.16 8.35 -128.54
N LEU A 885 -87.66 9.18 -127.61
CA LEU A 885 -89.08 9.21 -127.23
C LEU A 885 -90.00 9.72 -128.36
N CYS A 886 -89.53 10.71 -129.14
CA CYS A 886 -90.29 11.23 -130.29
C CYS A 886 -90.36 10.22 -131.45
N ALA A 887 -89.26 9.50 -131.74
CA ALA A 887 -89.22 8.50 -132.81
C ALA A 887 -90.09 7.27 -132.51
N GLY A 888 -90.13 6.81 -131.25
CA GLY A 888 -91.02 5.71 -130.82
C GLY A 888 -92.51 6.06 -130.91
N SER A 889 -92.87 7.33 -130.67
CA SER A 889 -94.26 7.81 -130.73
C SER A 889 -94.78 7.90 -132.18
N VAL A 890 -93.93 8.27 -133.14
CA VAL A 890 -94.30 8.36 -134.57
C VAL A 890 -94.40 6.96 -135.22
N TYR A 891 -93.58 6.00 -134.80
CA TYR A 891 -93.66 4.60 -135.24
C TYR A 891 -94.99 3.93 -134.83
N MET A 892 -95.50 4.24 -133.63
CA MET A 892 -96.78 3.72 -133.14
C MET A 892 -98.00 4.37 -133.82
N LEU A 893 -97.92 5.63 -134.25
CA LEU A 893 -99.02 6.34 -134.89
C LEU A 893 -99.18 6.03 -136.39
N LYS A 894 -98.10 5.67 -137.11
CA LYS A 894 -98.21 5.25 -138.52
C LYS A 894 -98.72 3.81 -138.71
N LYS A 895 -98.58 2.94 -137.70
CA LYS A 895 -99.09 1.55 -137.74
C LYS A 895 -100.63 1.45 -137.61
N LYS A 896 -101.33 2.55 -137.28
CA LYS A 896 -102.78 2.54 -136.99
C LYS A 896 -103.68 3.17 -138.06
N LYS A 897 -103.18 3.56 -139.24
CA LYS A 897 -103.96 4.37 -140.21
C LYS A 897 -103.88 4.02 -141.71
N SER A 898 -103.50 2.80 -142.10
CA SER A 898 -103.71 2.33 -143.51
C SER A 898 -104.49 1.01 -143.60
N LEU A 899 -105.26 0.67 -142.57
CA LEU A 899 -106.48 -0.13 -142.70
C LEU A 899 -107.63 0.87 -142.98
N ASN A 900 -107.78 1.23 -144.26
CA ASN A 900 -108.91 1.91 -144.95
C ASN A 900 -108.38 2.96 -145.96
N ASN A 901 -108.56 2.65 -147.25
CA ASN A 901 -108.09 3.28 -148.51
C ASN A 901 -106.70 2.90 -149.01
#